data_AF-A0A835JEA7-F1
#
_entry.id   AF-A0A835JEA7-F1
#
_cell.length_a   1.000
_cell.length_b   1.000
_cell.length_c   1.000
_cell.angle_alpha   90.00
_cell.angle_beta   90.00
_cell.angle_gamma   90.00
#
_symmetry.space_group_name_H-M   'P 1'
#
loop_
_entity.id
_entity.type
_entity.pdbx_description
1 polymer ?
#
loop_
_entity_poly.entity_id
_entity_poly.type
_entity_poly.pdbx_seq_one_letter_code
_entity_poly.pdbx_strand_id
1 'polypeptide(L)'
;MKSSKLDIVRGQRDGHVERPIPEVLTPLSTDPITGVSSKDVVVVPELNIIARLFLPKLTDPNKNLAVLVFFHGGGFVINTPFTTTYHNLVTNLVSEANVVAVSVDYRKAPDHPIPAAYEDSMAALKWVASHSNGDGPEPWLNNHADFQRVFLGGSNSGANIAHNLAMAAGNPEPGLSIGLLGIALVHPYFWGSVPVESEAVYPDDKATINRGFVDKIWPFICPSNADNDDPRVNPMAEAAPSLAGLGCKRVLICVAEHDVLKDRGRLYYEALSRSGWMGVVEIFETLGEGHGFYSRDLECEKSEELIQRLSSKQEVVFELPMTLRVHKDGNVERLVPTDKIWPFICPSNPDNDDPLVNPMAEGAPSLAGLGCKRVLVCVAENDVMKDRGLLYYEALRWTLGEGHGFYSRDLECEKSEELIQGLSSKQEVVFELPMTLRVHKDGNVERLVPTDFIPPSTDPTTGVSSKDIVVVPESNITARLFLPKITDPNKKLAVLVYFHGGAFVINTPFITPFHKYVSNLVSEANVVAVSVDYRKAPEHPIPAAYEDSMAALKWVASHSNGDGPEPWLNNHADFHRVFLGGDSSGANIAHNLAMAAGNPEPGLDIGLLGIALVHPYFWGSVPIGSEAGYPDDKSLINRGYVDRVWPFICPSNPDNDDPRVNPVAEGAPSLAGLGCKRVLVCVAEHDVLKDRGWLYYEALSRSGWMGVAEIFETQGEHHGFHCYFLEREKSKEDGTIERLAGSEVSDAGLDPETGVLSKDTVIVPESSISARLYRPNSAKGNRKLPLVIYYHGGGFFISSAADPKYHNSLNRLVAEANIVLVSVDYRIAPENPLPAAYDDSWDALQWVAAHAKEDGGSEAWLKDYVDFGRVLLAGDSCGANVAHHFALKLKDSELGQQINIQAIAMIFPYFWGKDPIGVEVTDQARKSMVDNWWLLVCPSEKGCDDPLINPFTDGSPNIESLACKRLLVIVAEKDILRDRGRLYYEKLVKSEWQGTAEFMEIQGEDHVFHIHNPDCENAKTMFKGLASFINQT
;
A
#
# COMPACT_ATOMS: atom_id res chain seq x y z
N MET A 1 13.34 -20.25 23.02
CA MET A 1 14.80 -20.38 22.82
C MET A 1 15.35 -19.03 22.44
N LYS A 2 16.59 -18.72 22.84
CA LYS A 2 17.29 -17.44 22.60
C LYS A 2 17.19 -17.01 21.14
N SER A 3 16.97 -15.71 20.91
CA SER A 3 16.93 -15.09 19.58
C SER A 3 18.09 -15.56 18.71
N SER A 4 17.80 -16.06 17.52
CA SER A 4 18.82 -16.13 16.47
C SER A 4 19.16 -14.67 16.13
N LYS A 5 20.36 -14.24 16.50
CA LYS A 5 20.89 -13.01 15.95
C LYS A 5 21.05 -13.25 14.45
N LEU A 6 20.41 -12.44 13.61
CA LEU A 6 20.91 -12.24 12.26
C LEU A 6 22.34 -11.73 12.42
N ASP A 7 23.32 -12.55 12.07
CA ASP A 7 24.72 -12.13 12.07
C ASP A 7 24.92 -11.22 10.86
N ILE A 8 24.70 -9.92 11.03
CA ILE A 8 24.86 -8.93 9.95
C ILE A 8 26.33 -8.87 9.49
N VAL A 9 27.26 -9.12 10.41
CA VAL A 9 28.71 -9.27 10.16
C VAL A 9 29.32 -10.28 11.13
N ARG A 10 30.22 -11.14 10.63
CA ARG A 10 31.03 -12.07 11.43
C ARG A 10 32.51 -11.68 11.34
N GLY A 11 33.12 -11.39 12.48
CA GLY A 11 34.57 -11.24 12.59
C GLY A 11 35.23 -12.53 13.08
N GLN A 12 36.21 -13.05 12.35
CA GLN A 12 37.07 -14.14 12.78
C GLN A 12 38.28 -13.61 13.56
N ARG A 13 38.88 -14.43 14.43
CA ARG A 13 40.01 -14.03 15.30
C ARG A 13 41.29 -13.64 14.54
N ASP A 14 41.38 -13.99 13.26
CA ASP A 14 42.48 -13.65 12.36
C ASP A 14 42.29 -12.30 11.64
N GLY A 15 41.19 -11.60 11.92
CA GLY A 15 40.85 -10.31 11.30
C GLY A 15 40.00 -10.43 10.03
N HIS A 16 39.61 -11.64 9.61
CA HIS A 16 38.69 -11.81 8.49
C HIS A 16 37.26 -11.41 8.85
N VAL A 17 36.61 -10.63 7.97
CA VAL A 17 35.26 -10.10 8.14
C VAL A 17 34.36 -10.70 7.06
N GLU A 18 33.31 -11.40 7.47
CA GLU A 18 32.31 -11.99 6.58
C GLU A 18 30.98 -11.22 6.71
N ARG A 19 30.38 -10.88 5.57
CA ARG A 19 29.05 -10.26 5.45
C ARG A 19 28.11 -11.30 4.82
N PRO A 20 27.38 -12.09 5.62
CA PRO A 20 26.69 -13.28 5.13
C PRO A 20 25.34 -13.00 4.45
N ILE A 21 24.91 -11.74 4.40
CA ILE A 21 23.68 -11.34 3.70
C ILE A 21 24.08 -10.94 2.26
N PRO A 22 23.71 -11.73 1.23
CA PRO A 22 24.05 -11.40 -0.15
C PRO A 22 23.30 -10.14 -0.62
N GLU A 23 24.04 -9.20 -1.19
CA GLU A 23 23.51 -7.94 -1.73
C GLU A 23 23.05 -8.15 -3.18
N VAL A 24 21.76 -7.91 -3.47
CA VAL A 24 21.23 -7.93 -4.84
C VAL A 24 21.63 -6.63 -5.54
N LEU A 25 22.58 -6.71 -6.45
CA LEU A 25 23.12 -5.55 -7.16
C LEU A 25 22.35 -5.27 -8.45
N THR A 26 21.98 -4.02 -8.67
CA THR A 26 21.32 -3.58 -9.91
C THR A 26 22.37 -3.18 -10.96
N PRO A 27 22.30 -3.74 -12.18
CA PRO A 27 23.20 -3.34 -13.26
C PRO A 27 22.87 -1.93 -13.77
N LEU A 28 23.84 -1.33 -14.45
CA LEU A 28 23.66 -0.03 -15.09
C LEU A 28 22.61 -0.11 -16.20
N SER A 29 21.64 0.77 -16.18
CA SER A 29 20.64 0.91 -17.23
C SER A 29 19.99 2.29 -17.22
N THR A 30 19.25 2.59 -18.29
CA THR A 30 18.22 3.63 -18.27
C THR A 30 16.94 2.97 -17.78
N ASP A 31 16.42 3.44 -16.67
CA ASP A 31 15.20 2.94 -16.09
C ASP A 31 14.03 3.17 -17.07
N PRO A 32 13.27 2.13 -17.46
CA PRO A 32 12.27 2.23 -18.52
C PRO A 32 11.01 3.00 -18.10
N ILE A 33 10.76 3.17 -16.79
CA ILE A 33 9.57 3.81 -16.25
C ILE A 33 9.83 5.31 -16.09
N THR A 34 10.89 5.66 -15.36
CA THR A 34 11.26 7.04 -15.01
C THR A 34 12.12 7.72 -16.08
N GLY A 35 12.82 6.93 -16.90
CA GLY A 35 13.80 7.43 -17.87
C GLY A 35 15.12 7.90 -17.24
N VAL A 36 15.35 7.65 -15.96
CA VAL A 36 16.60 7.99 -15.26
C VAL A 36 17.72 7.08 -15.76
N SER A 37 18.86 7.67 -16.10
CA SER A 37 20.05 6.93 -16.53
C SER A 37 21.09 6.87 -15.41
N SER A 38 21.74 5.72 -15.22
CA SER A 38 22.77 5.54 -14.20
C SER A 38 24.12 5.09 -14.77
N LYS A 39 25.22 5.47 -14.11
CA LYS A 39 26.58 4.97 -14.40
C LYS A 39 27.47 5.01 -13.17
N ASP A 40 28.47 4.13 -13.13
CA ASP A 40 29.45 4.08 -12.04
C ASP A 40 30.74 4.82 -12.45
N VAL A 41 31.28 5.64 -11.54
CA VAL A 41 32.52 6.40 -11.76
C VAL A 41 33.43 6.29 -10.56
N VAL A 42 34.74 6.30 -10.81
CA VAL A 42 35.75 6.35 -9.75
C VAL A 42 35.91 7.81 -9.30
N VAL A 43 35.55 8.10 -8.05
CA VAL A 43 35.61 9.44 -7.47
C VAL A 43 36.91 9.69 -6.70
N VAL A 44 37.49 8.65 -6.11
CA VAL A 44 38.79 8.72 -5.40
C VAL A 44 39.68 7.57 -5.86
N PRO A 45 40.48 7.76 -6.93
CA PRO A 45 41.26 6.69 -7.55
C PRO A 45 42.23 5.98 -6.62
N GLU A 46 42.91 6.72 -5.74
CA GLU A 46 43.90 6.20 -4.79
C GLU A 46 43.31 5.23 -3.75
N LEU A 47 42.01 5.34 -3.49
CA LEU A 47 41.27 4.50 -2.54
C LEU A 47 40.25 3.58 -3.25
N ASN A 48 40.19 3.65 -4.58
CA ASN A 48 39.19 2.97 -5.42
C ASN A 48 37.74 3.22 -4.95
N ILE A 49 37.43 4.45 -4.51
CA ILE A 49 36.05 4.81 -4.14
C ILE A 49 35.26 5.06 -5.41
N ILE A 50 34.13 4.38 -5.53
CA ILE A 50 33.21 4.47 -6.65
C ILE A 50 31.95 5.20 -6.20
N ALA A 51 31.35 5.97 -7.09
CA ALA A 51 30.00 6.51 -6.91
C ALA A 51 29.12 6.13 -8.11
N ARG A 52 27.85 5.84 -7.84
CA ARG A 52 26.82 5.72 -8.89
C ARG A 52 26.21 7.09 -9.14
N LEU A 53 26.33 7.57 -10.37
CA LEU A 53 25.68 8.78 -10.85
C LEU A 53 24.33 8.47 -11.44
N PHE A 54 23.40 9.40 -11.27
CA PHE A 54 22.05 9.34 -11.82
C PHE A 54 21.72 10.66 -12.52
N LEU A 55 21.20 10.56 -13.74
CA LEU A 55 20.75 11.70 -14.54
C LEU A 55 19.27 11.50 -14.91
N PRO A 56 18.38 12.44 -14.59
CA PRO A 56 16.98 12.33 -14.95
C PRO A 56 16.80 12.50 -16.45
N LYS A 57 15.63 12.13 -16.96
CA LYS A 57 15.27 12.38 -18.35
C LYS A 57 15.27 13.89 -18.62
N LEU A 58 16.25 14.36 -19.38
CA LEU A 58 16.39 15.77 -19.71
C LEU A 58 15.27 16.22 -20.65
N THR A 59 14.41 17.12 -20.17
CA THR A 59 13.38 17.79 -20.97
C THR A 59 13.92 19.05 -21.65
N ASP A 60 14.93 19.68 -21.06
CA ASP A 60 15.70 20.79 -21.63
C ASP A 60 17.20 20.53 -21.40
N PRO A 61 18.00 20.30 -22.47
CA PRO A 61 19.42 20.00 -22.35
C PRO A 61 20.27 21.17 -21.82
N ASN A 62 19.74 22.40 -21.81
CA ASN A 62 20.45 23.59 -21.32
C ASN A 62 20.14 23.94 -19.86
N LYS A 63 19.26 23.17 -19.19
CA LYS A 63 18.84 23.46 -17.82
C LYS A 63 19.80 22.84 -16.80
N ASN A 64 20.39 23.68 -15.95
CA ASN A 64 21.16 23.21 -14.80
C ASN A 64 20.23 22.74 -13.66
N LEU A 65 20.49 21.54 -13.16
CA LEU A 65 19.73 20.82 -12.15
C LEU A 65 20.44 20.91 -10.80
N ALA A 66 19.68 20.92 -9.71
CA ALA A 66 20.28 20.80 -8.38
C ALA A 66 21.05 19.46 -8.24
N VAL A 67 22.03 19.43 -7.35
CA VAL A 67 22.88 18.25 -7.12
C VAL A 67 22.48 17.60 -5.81
N LEU A 68 22.21 16.29 -5.82
CA LEU A 68 22.01 15.48 -4.62
C LEU A 68 23.22 14.56 -4.42
N VAL A 69 23.98 14.75 -3.35
CA VAL A 69 25.00 13.78 -2.94
C VAL A 69 24.37 12.87 -1.88
N PHE A 70 24.16 11.60 -2.22
CA PHE A 70 23.42 10.64 -1.40
C PHE A 70 24.33 9.59 -0.77
N PHE A 71 24.17 9.34 0.53
CA PHE A 71 24.90 8.33 1.28
C PHE A 71 23.95 7.21 1.72
N HIS A 72 24.27 5.98 1.32
CA HIS A 72 23.45 4.81 1.69
C HIS A 72 23.56 4.50 3.20
N GLY A 73 22.52 3.88 3.75
CA GLY A 73 22.51 3.36 5.13
C GLY A 73 23.12 1.97 5.25
N GLY A 74 22.97 1.34 6.42
CA GLY A 74 23.57 0.03 6.71
C GLY A 74 24.50 0.04 7.93
N GLY A 75 24.32 0.99 8.85
CA GLY A 75 25.06 1.07 10.11
C GLY A 75 26.57 1.25 9.95
N PHE A 76 27.05 1.78 8.81
CA PHE A 76 28.47 1.84 8.41
C PHE A 76 29.12 0.50 8.03
N VAL A 77 28.35 -0.60 8.00
CA VAL A 77 28.91 -1.96 7.91
C VAL A 77 28.52 -2.69 6.62
N ILE A 78 27.33 -2.44 6.09
CA ILE A 78 26.74 -3.14 4.93
C ILE A 78 26.10 -2.17 3.93
N ASN A 79 25.62 -2.72 2.81
CA ASN A 79 25.03 -2.06 1.64
C ASN A 79 26.04 -1.25 0.80
N THR A 80 25.61 -0.93 -0.41
CA THR A 80 26.31 -0.11 -1.40
C THR A 80 25.27 0.66 -2.25
N PRO A 81 25.61 1.79 -2.91
CA PRO A 81 24.74 2.42 -3.91
C PRO A 81 24.26 1.50 -5.03
N PHE A 82 24.90 0.35 -5.22
CA PHE A 82 24.53 -0.62 -6.25
C PHE A 82 23.43 -1.59 -5.81
N THR A 83 23.10 -1.66 -4.52
CA THR A 83 22.00 -2.50 -4.04
C THR A 83 20.67 -2.02 -4.62
N THR A 84 19.79 -2.96 -4.97
CA THR A 84 18.50 -2.66 -5.60
C THR A 84 17.68 -1.65 -4.82
N THR A 85 17.66 -1.77 -3.50
CA THR A 85 16.98 -0.83 -2.61
C THR A 85 17.48 0.61 -2.76
N TYR A 86 18.80 0.85 -2.64
CA TYR A 86 19.34 2.20 -2.71
C TYR A 86 19.39 2.74 -4.13
N HIS A 87 19.57 1.86 -5.12
CA HIS A 87 19.46 2.22 -6.52
C HIS A 87 18.06 2.74 -6.86
N ASN A 88 17.01 2.01 -6.47
CA ASN A 88 15.62 2.39 -6.76
C ASN A 88 15.20 3.63 -5.97
N LEU A 89 15.58 3.74 -4.69
CA LEU A 89 15.30 4.93 -3.88
C LEU A 89 15.89 6.20 -4.52
N VAL A 90 17.18 6.16 -4.92
CA VAL A 90 17.82 7.31 -5.56
C VAL A 90 17.23 7.57 -6.95
N THR A 91 16.84 6.53 -7.68
CA THR A 91 16.14 6.66 -8.98
C THR A 91 14.83 7.42 -8.84
N ASN A 92 14.00 7.07 -7.85
CA ASN A 92 12.73 7.75 -7.59
C ASN A 92 12.95 9.20 -7.16
N LEU A 93 13.90 9.46 -6.25
CA LEU A 93 14.26 10.82 -5.84
C LEU A 93 14.75 11.68 -7.02
N VAL A 94 15.57 11.11 -7.91
CA VAL A 94 16.08 11.79 -9.10
C VAL A 94 14.96 12.12 -10.08
N SER A 95 14.05 11.17 -10.29
CA SER A 95 12.87 11.34 -11.15
C SER A 95 11.95 12.44 -10.64
N GLU A 96 11.56 12.39 -9.37
CA GLU A 96 10.58 13.33 -8.79
C GLU A 96 11.16 14.72 -8.53
N ALA A 97 12.35 14.79 -7.93
CA ALA A 97 12.97 16.08 -7.60
C ALA A 97 13.61 16.73 -8.84
N ASN A 98 13.84 15.95 -9.90
CA ASN A 98 14.51 16.36 -11.13
C ASN A 98 15.89 16.97 -10.84
N VAL A 99 16.76 16.16 -10.23
CA VAL A 99 18.13 16.49 -9.76
C VAL A 99 19.17 15.57 -10.37
N VAL A 100 20.43 15.99 -10.47
CA VAL A 100 21.54 15.04 -10.73
C VAL A 100 21.98 14.46 -9.38
N ALA A 101 22.05 13.13 -9.27
CA ALA A 101 22.49 12.51 -8.01
C ALA A 101 23.85 11.81 -8.13
N VAL A 102 24.61 11.85 -7.04
CA VAL A 102 25.88 11.14 -6.85
C VAL A 102 25.75 10.30 -5.58
N SER A 103 25.61 8.98 -5.73
CA SER A 103 25.48 8.05 -4.61
C SER A 103 26.81 7.35 -4.31
N VAL A 104 27.37 7.58 -3.13
CA VAL A 104 28.77 7.26 -2.79
C VAL A 104 28.91 5.87 -2.15
N ASP A 105 29.83 5.04 -2.66
CA ASP A 105 30.18 3.74 -2.07
C ASP A 105 31.38 3.87 -1.11
N TYR A 106 31.11 4.38 0.10
CA TYR A 106 32.15 4.57 1.10
C TYR A 106 32.64 3.24 1.69
N ARG A 107 33.91 3.19 2.15
CA ARG A 107 34.48 2.01 2.79
C ARG A 107 33.81 1.73 4.13
N LYS A 108 33.64 0.45 4.43
CA LYS A 108 32.77 -0.03 5.50
C LYS A 108 33.58 -0.57 6.67
N ALA A 109 33.07 -0.35 7.87
CA ALA A 109 33.59 -0.99 9.06
C ALA A 109 33.25 -2.51 9.05
N PRO A 110 33.95 -3.34 9.84
CA PRO A 110 35.17 -3.03 10.60
C PRO A 110 36.46 -3.07 9.77
N ASP A 111 36.43 -3.46 8.49
CA ASP A 111 37.61 -3.46 7.61
C ASP A 111 38.26 -2.07 7.51
N HIS A 112 37.41 -1.04 7.47
CA HIS A 112 37.79 0.36 7.50
C HIS A 112 36.94 1.08 8.57
N PRO A 113 37.40 1.10 9.84
CA PRO A 113 36.67 1.76 10.91
C PRO A 113 36.52 3.27 10.69
N ILE A 114 35.55 3.88 11.36
CA ILE A 114 35.42 5.33 11.45
C ILE A 114 36.77 5.94 11.91
N PRO A 115 37.31 6.97 11.22
CA PRO A 115 36.64 7.91 10.32
C PRO A 115 36.59 7.58 8.81
N ALA A 116 37.01 6.39 8.35
CA ALA A 116 37.18 6.12 6.91
C ALA A 116 35.95 6.47 6.06
N ALA A 117 34.74 6.10 6.50
CA ALA A 117 33.50 6.42 5.77
C ALA A 117 33.26 7.94 5.62
N TYR A 118 33.62 8.74 6.64
CA TYR A 118 33.50 10.20 6.58
C TYR A 118 34.56 10.81 5.67
N GLU A 119 35.79 10.30 5.71
CA GLU A 119 36.90 10.74 4.85
C GLU A 119 36.59 10.46 3.37
N ASP A 120 36.10 9.26 3.06
CA ASP A 120 35.70 8.85 1.71
C ASP A 120 34.56 9.73 1.19
N SER A 121 33.56 9.96 2.03
CA SER A 121 32.41 10.80 1.69
C SER A 121 32.81 12.27 1.49
N MET A 122 33.73 12.79 2.31
CA MET A 122 34.27 14.14 2.16
C MET A 122 35.13 14.25 0.88
N ALA A 123 35.92 13.23 0.57
CA ALA A 123 36.71 13.20 -0.67
C ALA A 123 35.79 13.15 -1.91
N ALA A 124 34.71 12.36 -1.87
CA ALA A 124 33.69 12.36 -2.91
C ALA A 124 32.98 13.72 -3.03
N LEU A 125 32.68 14.40 -1.91
CA LEU A 125 32.09 15.74 -1.93
C LEU A 125 33.05 16.79 -2.52
N LYS A 126 34.35 16.72 -2.18
CA LYS A 126 35.40 17.57 -2.78
C LYS A 126 35.54 17.28 -4.29
N TRP A 127 35.42 16.02 -4.70
CA TRP A 127 35.37 15.64 -6.11
C TRP A 127 34.15 16.23 -6.82
N VAL A 128 32.95 16.16 -6.25
CA VAL A 128 31.77 16.85 -6.80
C VAL A 128 32.03 18.35 -6.91
N ALA A 129 32.56 18.99 -5.87
CA ALA A 129 32.88 20.42 -5.85
C ALA A 129 33.87 20.86 -6.95
N SER A 130 34.80 19.98 -7.34
CA SER A 130 35.80 20.26 -8.39
C SER A 130 35.20 20.51 -9.77
N HIS A 131 33.94 20.12 -10.00
CA HIS A 131 33.23 20.33 -11.26
C HIS A 131 32.56 21.72 -11.34
N SER A 132 32.66 22.53 -10.28
CA SER A 132 31.98 23.84 -10.19
C SER A 132 32.37 24.85 -11.26
N ASN A 133 33.55 24.70 -11.88
CA ASN A 133 34.01 25.54 -12.98
C ASN A 133 33.69 24.95 -14.37
N GLY A 134 33.03 23.79 -14.44
CA GLY A 134 32.66 23.11 -15.69
C GLY A 134 33.80 22.37 -16.40
N ASP A 135 34.96 22.21 -15.75
CA ASP A 135 36.17 21.56 -16.29
C ASP A 135 36.59 20.31 -15.49
N GLY A 136 35.69 19.78 -14.65
CA GLY A 136 35.93 18.55 -13.90
C GLY A 136 35.96 17.30 -14.78
N PRO A 137 36.37 16.14 -14.23
CA PRO A 137 36.51 14.91 -15.00
C PRO A 137 35.19 14.26 -15.48
N GLU A 138 34.04 14.60 -14.89
CA GLU A 138 32.74 13.97 -15.19
C GLU A 138 31.78 14.88 -15.99
N PRO A 139 31.52 14.58 -17.28
CA PRO A 139 30.68 15.41 -18.16
C PRO A 139 29.25 15.67 -17.66
N TRP A 140 28.58 14.73 -16.99
CA TRP A 140 27.22 14.93 -16.51
C TRP A 140 27.15 16.04 -15.46
N LEU A 141 28.16 16.11 -14.59
CA LEU A 141 28.28 17.18 -13.61
C LEU A 141 28.65 18.51 -14.28
N ASN A 142 29.60 18.52 -15.21
CA ASN A 142 29.97 19.76 -15.91
C ASN A 142 28.81 20.38 -16.71
N ASN A 143 27.99 19.53 -17.35
CA ASN A 143 26.99 19.99 -18.31
C ASN A 143 25.61 20.24 -17.69
N HIS A 144 25.29 19.61 -16.55
CA HIS A 144 23.92 19.60 -16.03
C HIS A 144 23.80 19.97 -14.55
N ALA A 145 24.89 20.15 -13.80
CA ALA A 145 24.82 20.43 -12.37
C ALA A 145 24.82 21.94 -12.04
N ASP A 146 24.01 22.32 -11.06
CA ASP A 146 24.00 23.62 -10.41
C ASP A 146 24.66 23.53 -9.03
N PHE A 147 25.94 23.89 -8.98
CA PHE A 147 26.73 23.85 -7.74
C PHE A 147 26.36 24.93 -6.71
N GLN A 148 25.41 25.82 -7.02
CA GLN A 148 24.81 26.72 -6.03
C GLN A 148 23.61 26.07 -5.31
N ARG A 149 23.11 24.95 -5.82
CA ARG A 149 21.99 24.17 -5.27
C ARG A 149 22.42 22.73 -5.02
N VAL A 150 23.33 22.55 -4.06
CA VAL A 150 23.79 21.22 -3.62
C VAL A 150 23.01 20.79 -2.37
N PHE A 151 22.57 19.55 -2.34
CA PHE A 151 21.92 18.91 -1.20
C PHE A 151 22.71 17.67 -0.78
N LEU A 152 22.80 17.42 0.54
CA LEU A 152 23.27 16.13 1.05
C LEU A 152 22.08 15.32 1.55
N GLY A 153 21.96 14.09 1.09
CA GLY A 153 20.90 13.18 1.51
C GLY A 153 21.50 11.90 2.07
N GLY A 154 20.76 11.24 2.96
CA GLY A 154 21.11 9.89 3.32
C GLY A 154 20.08 9.24 4.21
N SER A 155 20.26 7.94 4.40
CA SER A 155 19.46 7.11 5.28
C SER A 155 20.31 6.52 6.40
N ASN A 156 19.82 6.42 7.64
CA ASN A 156 20.52 5.73 8.73
C ASN A 156 21.96 6.27 8.89
N SER A 157 23.00 5.43 8.75
CA SER A 157 24.41 5.83 8.80
C SER A 157 24.77 6.85 7.71
N GLY A 158 24.12 6.78 6.54
CA GLY A 158 24.28 7.77 5.49
C GLY A 158 23.72 9.15 5.86
N ALA A 159 22.60 9.21 6.58
CA ALA A 159 22.09 10.47 7.14
C ALA A 159 23.06 11.04 8.19
N ASN A 160 23.67 10.16 9.00
CA ASN A 160 24.71 10.57 9.93
C ASN A 160 25.95 11.16 9.20
N ILE A 161 26.39 10.55 8.09
CA ILE A 161 27.46 11.10 7.24
C ILE A 161 27.05 12.47 6.69
N ALA A 162 25.84 12.61 6.14
CA ALA A 162 25.34 13.88 5.62
C ALA A 162 25.37 15.00 6.67
N HIS A 163 24.96 14.71 7.91
CA HIS A 163 25.07 15.65 9.03
C HIS A 163 26.52 16.09 9.28
N ASN A 164 27.45 15.15 9.43
CA ASN A 164 28.85 15.46 9.74
C ASN A 164 29.55 16.23 8.61
N LEU A 165 29.25 15.92 7.35
CA LEU A 165 29.76 16.68 6.20
C LEU A 165 29.19 18.10 6.17
N ALA A 166 27.91 18.29 6.51
CA ALA A 166 27.31 19.62 6.61
C ALA A 166 27.90 20.44 7.78
N MET A 167 28.24 19.80 8.91
CA MET A 167 28.97 20.45 10.00
C MET A 167 30.38 20.88 9.54
N ALA A 168 31.09 20.02 8.82
CA ALA A 168 32.39 20.34 8.24
C ALA A 168 32.32 21.47 7.19
N ALA A 169 31.23 21.53 6.42
CA ALA A 169 31.01 22.60 5.45
C ALA A 169 30.77 23.98 6.10
N GLY A 170 30.29 24.03 7.34
CA GLY A 170 30.09 25.29 8.08
C GLY A 170 31.38 25.89 8.64
N ASN A 171 32.45 25.10 8.72
CA ASN A 171 33.82 25.56 9.00
C ASN A 171 34.79 24.97 7.97
N PRO A 172 34.70 25.40 6.71
CA PRO A 172 35.29 24.68 5.59
C PRO A 172 36.82 24.73 5.63
N GLU A 173 37.45 23.58 5.38
CA GLU A 173 38.87 23.53 5.01
C GLU A 173 39.09 24.22 3.64
N PRO A 174 40.31 24.72 3.35
CA PRO A 174 40.65 25.24 2.03
C PRO A 174 40.31 24.23 0.92
N GLY A 175 39.47 24.62 -0.04
CA GLY A 175 39.15 23.84 -1.24
C GLY A 175 37.72 23.27 -1.35
N LEU A 176 36.86 23.40 -0.34
CA LEU A 176 35.44 23.05 -0.44
C LEU A 176 34.60 24.28 -0.80
N SER A 177 34.31 24.49 -2.09
CA SER A 177 33.49 25.59 -2.60
C SER A 177 32.21 25.08 -3.24
N ILE A 178 31.19 24.79 -2.42
CA ILE A 178 29.85 24.36 -2.88
C ILE A 178 28.75 25.18 -2.20
N GLY A 179 27.69 25.49 -2.94
CA GLY A 179 26.47 26.09 -2.41
C GLY A 179 25.60 25.03 -1.74
N LEU A 180 26.00 24.56 -0.56
CA LEU A 180 25.23 23.59 0.21
C LEU A 180 23.92 24.25 0.71
N LEU A 181 22.81 23.92 0.06
CA LEU A 181 21.51 24.52 0.32
C LEU A 181 20.77 23.82 1.46
N GLY A 182 20.84 22.50 1.53
CA GLY A 182 20.18 21.76 2.61
C GLY A 182 20.61 20.31 2.73
N ILE A 183 20.14 19.67 3.80
CA ILE A 183 20.32 18.25 4.06
C ILE A 183 18.97 17.55 4.33
N ALA A 184 18.86 16.31 3.87
CA ALA A 184 17.72 15.43 4.15
C ALA A 184 18.20 14.19 4.91
N LEU A 185 17.74 14.06 6.15
CA LEU A 185 18.17 13.05 7.12
C LEU A 185 17.04 12.02 7.31
N VAL A 186 17.11 10.91 6.59
CA VAL A 186 16.12 9.83 6.70
C VAL A 186 16.54 8.86 7.80
N HIS A 187 15.76 8.80 8.87
CA HIS A 187 15.98 7.92 10.02
C HIS A 187 17.43 8.00 10.53
N PRO A 188 17.92 9.20 10.91
CA PRO A 188 19.34 9.43 11.15
C PRO A 188 19.90 8.54 12.26
N TYR A 189 21.05 7.90 12.00
CA TYR A 189 21.77 7.10 12.98
C TYR A 189 22.47 8.01 14.00
N PHE A 190 21.66 8.57 14.90
CA PHE A 190 22.13 9.27 16.09
C PHE A 190 21.97 8.36 17.30
N TRP A 191 22.96 8.35 18.16
CA TRP A 191 23.02 7.45 19.31
C TRP A 191 23.71 8.15 20.49
N GLY A 192 23.62 7.61 21.69
CA GLY A 192 24.26 8.18 22.87
C GLY A 192 24.27 7.19 24.03
N SER A 193 25.15 7.33 25.01
CA SER A 193 25.25 6.39 26.14
C SER A 193 23.98 6.36 27.01
N VAL A 194 23.31 7.50 27.17
CA VAL A 194 22.06 7.63 27.92
C VAL A 194 20.88 7.31 27.00
N PRO A 195 20.05 6.31 27.32
CA PRO A 195 18.93 5.92 26.46
C PRO A 195 17.79 6.94 26.48
N VAL A 196 17.11 7.08 25.34
CA VAL A 196 15.87 7.86 25.19
C VAL A 196 14.64 6.93 25.23
N GLU A 197 13.43 7.50 25.28
CA GLU A 197 12.19 6.73 25.49
C GLU A 197 12.00 5.62 24.44
N SER A 198 12.14 5.94 23.15
CA SER A 198 12.07 4.95 22.07
C SER A 198 13.13 3.86 22.19
N GLU A 199 14.31 4.14 22.73
CA GLU A 199 15.35 3.12 22.98
C GLU A 199 15.03 2.21 24.18
N ALA A 200 14.18 2.67 25.11
CA ALA A 200 13.79 1.94 26.32
C ALA A 200 12.51 1.10 26.14
N VAL A 201 11.60 1.51 25.27
CA VAL A 201 10.28 0.88 25.05
C VAL A 201 10.35 -0.39 24.20
N TYR A 202 11.41 -0.59 23.41
CA TYR A 202 11.60 -1.77 22.56
C TYR A 202 12.69 -2.72 23.10
N PRO A 203 12.41 -3.56 24.12
CA PRO A 203 13.40 -4.48 24.66
C PRO A 203 13.75 -5.62 23.68
N ASP A 204 14.93 -5.52 23.07
CA ASP A 204 15.87 -6.56 22.62
C ASP A 204 15.50 -7.71 21.63
N ASP A 205 14.24 -7.97 21.25
CA ASP A 205 13.95 -9.18 20.44
C ASP A 205 13.10 -9.03 19.16
N LYS A 206 12.54 -7.85 18.85
CA LYS A 206 11.73 -7.65 17.61
C LYS A 206 12.16 -6.54 16.65
N ALA A 207 13.04 -5.62 17.06
CA ALA A 207 13.49 -4.51 16.21
C ALA A 207 14.83 -4.83 15.51
N THR A 208 14.93 -4.53 14.20
CA THR A 208 16.14 -4.69 13.37
C THR A 208 17.34 -3.88 13.89
N ILE A 209 17.07 -2.75 14.56
CA ILE A 209 18.04 -1.95 15.31
C ILE A 209 17.55 -1.86 16.75
N ASN A 210 18.40 -2.20 17.72
CA ASN A 210 18.11 -2.08 19.15
C ASN A 210 19.38 -1.82 19.94
N ARG A 211 19.21 -1.46 21.22
CA ARG A 211 20.29 -1.13 22.14
C ARG A 211 21.31 -2.26 22.29
N GLY A 212 20.83 -3.48 22.47
CA GLY A 212 21.67 -4.66 22.59
C GLY A 212 22.51 -4.97 21.35
N PHE A 213 22.13 -4.50 20.17
CA PHE A 213 22.90 -4.64 18.92
C PHE A 213 23.86 -3.46 18.72
N VAL A 214 23.37 -2.22 18.75
CA VAL A 214 24.16 -1.01 18.48
C VAL A 214 25.34 -0.89 19.43
N ASP A 215 25.11 -1.07 20.74
CA ASP A 215 26.17 -0.93 21.75
C ASP A 215 27.25 -2.01 21.63
N LYS A 216 26.92 -3.17 21.02
CA LYS A 216 27.88 -4.26 20.80
C LYS A 216 28.70 -4.08 19.54
N ILE A 217 28.12 -3.50 18.48
CA ILE A 217 28.81 -3.32 17.20
C ILE A 217 29.62 -2.02 17.17
N TRP A 218 29.23 -1.01 17.95
CA TRP A 218 29.90 0.30 17.99
C TRP A 218 31.42 0.23 18.22
N PRO A 219 31.96 -0.57 19.16
CA PRO A 219 33.42 -0.68 19.34
C PRO A 219 34.16 -1.25 18.13
N PHE A 220 33.46 -1.94 17.22
CA PHE A 220 34.04 -2.42 15.96
C PHE A 220 33.92 -1.38 14.84
N ILE A 221 32.91 -0.51 14.90
CA ILE A 221 32.73 0.60 13.97
C ILE A 221 33.70 1.74 14.28
N CYS A 222 33.88 2.08 15.56
CA CYS A 222 34.73 3.18 16.02
C CYS A 222 35.63 2.72 17.20
N PRO A 223 36.67 1.90 16.95
CA PRO A 223 37.52 1.36 18.01
C PRO A 223 38.34 2.43 18.76
N SER A 224 38.54 3.60 18.16
CA SER A 224 39.25 4.73 18.77
C SER A 224 38.41 5.48 19.81
N ASN A 225 37.08 5.35 19.76
CA ASN A 225 36.17 5.85 20.77
C ASN A 225 35.01 4.88 20.99
N ALA A 226 35.22 3.95 21.92
CA ALA A 226 34.30 2.85 22.19
C ALA A 226 33.09 3.25 23.04
N ASP A 227 33.06 4.49 23.58
CA ASP A 227 31.83 5.02 24.16
C ASP A 227 30.87 5.47 23.06
N ASN A 228 29.57 5.32 23.33
CA ASN A 228 28.51 5.67 22.39
C ASN A 228 28.27 7.18 22.29
N ASP A 229 29.12 8.01 22.91
CA ASP A 229 29.00 9.47 22.94
C ASP A 229 30.02 10.16 22.02
N ASP A 230 30.59 9.43 21.06
CA ASP A 230 31.37 10.03 19.99
C ASP A 230 30.58 11.18 19.34
N PRO A 231 31.14 12.41 19.27
CA PRO A 231 30.48 13.58 18.69
C PRO A 231 29.85 13.38 17.32
N ARG A 232 30.39 12.46 16.51
CA ARG A 232 29.91 12.22 15.14
C ARG A 232 28.61 11.42 15.13
N VAL A 233 28.35 10.62 16.15
CA VAL A 233 27.11 9.83 16.29
C VAL A 233 26.19 10.35 17.38
N ASN A 234 26.73 10.99 18.41
CA ASN A 234 25.97 11.76 19.37
C ASN A 234 26.16 13.27 19.14
N PRO A 235 25.36 13.91 18.26
CA PRO A 235 25.43 15.36 18.07
C PRO A 235 25.02 16.17 19.31
N MET A 236 24.49 15.50 20.36
CA MET A 236 24.12 16.10 21.63
C MET A 236 25.17 15.89 22.73
N ALA A 237 26.28 15.20 22.45
CA ALA A 237 27.35 14.99 23.42
C ALA A 237 28.00 16.32 23.83
N GLU A 238 28.55 16.38 25.04
CA GLU A 238 29.23 17.58 25.53
C GLU A 238 30.42 18.00 24.64
N ALA A 239 31.12 17.02 24.06
CA ALA A 239 32.22 17.26 23.14
C ALA A 239 31.76 17.55 21.69
N ALA A 240 30.45 17.56 21.41
CA ALA A 240 29.93 17.80 20.07
C ALA A 240 30.06 19.28 19.66
N PRO A 241 30.45 19.57 18.40
CA PRO A 241 30.42 20.94 17.89
C PRO A 241 29.02 21.54 17.96
N SER A 242 28.94 22.85 18.22
CA SER A 242 27.64 23.54 18.26
C SER A 242 26.92 23.44 16.93
N LEU A 243 25.66 22.96 16.96
CA LEU A 243 24.79 22.88 15.79
C LEU A 243 24.54 24.24 15.09
N ALA A 244 24.82 25.36 15.77
CA ALA A 244 24.81 26.69 15.16
C ALA A 244 25.75 26.79 13.95
N GLY A 245 26.82 25.99 13.94
CA GLY A 245 27.83 25.93 12.88
C GLY A 245 27.45 25.05 11.70
N LEU A 246 26.20 24.57 11.58
CA LEU A 246 25.79 23.73 10.44
C LEU A 246 25.80 24.54 9.13
N GLY A 247 26.61 24.10 8.15
CA GLY A 247 26.91 24.85 6.92
C GLY A 247 25.84 24.83 5.82
N CYS A 248 24.58 24.58 6.15
CA CYS A 248 23.47 24.56 5.19
C CYS A 248 22.34 25.51 5.61
N LYS A 249 21.31 25.68 4.75
CA LYS A 249 20.18 26.59 5.01
C LYS A 249 18.87 25.88 5.30
N ARG A 250 18.76 24.58 4.98
CA ARG A 250 17.55 23.78 5.16
C ARG A 250 17.89 22.40 5.70
N VAL A 251 17.10 21.91 6.64
CA VAL A 251 17.25 20.58 7.22
C VAL A 251 15.88 19.92 7.26
N LEU A 252 15.74 18.77 6.61
CA LEU A 252 14.56 17.90 6.75
C LEU A 252 14.96 16.64 7.51
N ILE A 253 14.26 16.34 8.60
CA ILE A 253 14.47 15.14 9.41
C ILE A 253 13.26 14.24 9.22
N CYS A 254 13.45 13.03 8.71
CA CYS A 254 12.37 12.05 8.59
C CYS A 254 12.54 10.97 9.65
N VAL A 255 11.49 10.71 10.42
CA VAL A 255 11.42 9.65 11.44
C VAL A 255 10.18 8.78 11.20
N ALA A 256 10.12 7.59 11.80
CA ALA A 256 8.91 6.75 11.75
C ALA A 256 8.42 6.41 13.15
N GLU A 257 7.11 6.24 13.31
CA GLU A 257 6.45 6.11 14.61
C GLU A 257 6.98 4.91 15.43
N HIS A 258 7.32 3.81 14.76
CA HIS A 258 7.84 2.59 15.39
C HIS A 258 9.37 2.46 15.26
N ASP A 259 10.08 3.53 14.91
CA ASP A 259 11.55 3.55 14.85
C ASP A 259 12.17 3.80 16.23
N VAL A 260 13.16 2.97 16.59
CA VAL A 260 13.98 3.13 17.81
C VAL A 260 14.76 4.45 17.81
N LEU A 261 15.11 4.99 16.64
CA LEU A 261 15.86 6.24 16.47
C LEU A 261 14.97 7.50 16.43
N LYS A 262 13.64 7.36 16.49
CA LYS A 262 12.72 8.50 16.31
C LYS A 262 12.96 9.62 17.31
N ASP A 263 13.16 9.28 18.59
CA ASP A 263 13.34 10.29 19.64
C ASP A 263 14.71 10.96 19.54
N ARG A 264 15.72 10.27 19.00
CA ARG A 264 17.00 10.90 18.66
C ARG A 264 16.85 11.92 17.54
N GLY A 265 16.05 11.60 16.51
CA GLY A 265 15.69 12.53 15.45
C GLY A 265 14.94 13.76 15.99
N ARG A 266 13.96 13.56 16.88
CA ARG A 266 13.21 14.65 17.54
C ARG A 266 14.10 15.51 18.43
N LEU A 267 14.98 14.91 19.22
CA LEU A 267 15.94 15.65 20.04
C LEU A 267 16.91 16.48 19.19
N TYR A 268 17.36 15.93 18.06
CA TYR A 268 18.19 16.67 17.11
C TYR A 268 17.42 17.87 16.52
N TYR A 269 16.16 17.70 16.13
CA TYR A 269 15.28 18.80 15.69
C TYR A 269 15.18 19.91 16.74
N GLU A 270 14.90 19.55 17.99
CA GLU A 270 14.79 20.51 19.10
C GLU A 270 16.11 21.24 19.38
N ALA A 271 17.22 20.50 19.40
CA ALA A 271 18.53 21.05 19.66
C ALA A 271 19.00 21.99 18.54
N LEU A 272 18.78 21.62 17.28
CA LEU A 272 19.09 22.48 16.15
C LEU A 272 18.28 23.78 16.21
N SER A 273 16.97 23.68 16.50
CA SER A 273 16.06 24.82 16.67
C SER A 273 16.49 25.78 17.78
N ARG A 274 17.16 25.28 18.83
CA ARG A 274 17.65 26.07 19.97
C ARG A 274 19.11 26.48 19.85
N SER A 275 19.84 25.99 18.86
CA SER A 275 21.29 26.20 18.73
C SER A 275 21.66 27.61 18.27
N GLY A 276 20.70 28.33 17.67
CA GLY A 276 20.94 29.62 17.01
C GLY A 276 21.39 29.50 15.55
N TRP A 277 21.30 28.30 14.96
CA TRP A 277 21.44 28.10 13.53
C TRP A 277 20.37 28.90 12.75
N MET A 278 20.78 29.59 11.69
CA MET A 278 19.96 30.60 10.98
C MET A 278 19.12 30.03 9.82
N GLY A 279 19.04 28.70 9.68
CA GLY A 279 18.30 28.03 8.61
C GLY A 279 16.89 27.59 9.01
N VAL A 280 16.24 26.84 8.11
CA VAL A 280 14.90 26.25 8.33
C VAL A 280 15.05 24.76 8.63
N VAL A 281 14.50 24.31 9.76
CA VAL A 281 14.46 22.88 10.13
C VAL A 281 13.01 22.39 10.13
N GLU A 282 12.78 21.25 9.50
CA GLU A 282 11.51 20.57 9.39
C GLU A 282 11.66 19.13 9.87
N ILE A 283 10.61 18.59 10.49
CA ILE A 283 10.51 17.18 10.85
C ILE A 283 9.28 16.57 10.20
N PHE A 284 9.42 15.37 9.68
CA PHE A 284 8.36 14.57 9.08
C PHE A 284 8.32 13.20 9.74
N GLU A 285 7.15 12.77 10.20
CA GLU A 285 6.97 11.48 10.87
C GLU A 285 6.01 10.60 10.09
N THR A 286 6.49 9.43 9.66
CA THR A 286 5.67 8.42 9.00
C THR A 286 4.98 7.55 10.06
N LEU A 287 3.65 7.61 10.09
CA LEU A 287 2.82 6.86 11.05
C LEU A 287 2.71 5.38 10.68
N GLY A 288 2.65 4.51 11.70
CA GLY A 288 2.51 3.05 11.56
C GLY A 288 3.77 2.31 11.09
N GLU A 289 4.83 3.01 10.70
CA GLU A 289 6.02 2.40 10.08
C GLU A 289 7.22 2.26 11.02
N GLY A 290 8.08 1.29 10.70
CA GLY A 290 9.31 0.98 11.45
C GLY A 290 10.59 1.52 10.79
N HIS A 291 11.73 1.27 11.42
CA HIS A 291 13.03 1.72 10.91
C HIS A 291 13.30 1.20 9.49
N GLY A 292 13.63 2.10 8.55
CA GLY A 292 14.01 1.75 7.19
C GLY A 292 12.91 1.03 6.41
N PHE A 293 11.62 1.26 6.70
CA PHE A 293 10.51 0.56 6.07
C PHE A 293 10.55 0.62 4.53
N TYR A 294 10.93 1.79 3.98
CA TYR A 294 11.14 2.02 2.55
C TYR A 294 12.22 1.13 1.93
N SER A 295 13.07 0.48 2.73
CA SER A 295 14.04 -0.49 2.20
C SER A 295 13.44 -1.84 1.84
N ARG A 296 12.26 -2.16 2.40
CA ARG A 296 11.56 -3.44 2.25
C ARG A 296 10.52 -3.39 1.15
N ASP A 297 9.86 -2.25 1.01
CA ASP A 297 8.83 -2.00 0.01
C ASP A 297 8.85 -0.52 -0.38
N LEU A 298 9.36 -0.24 -1.59
CA LEU A 298 9.42 1.12 -2.13
C LEU A 298 8.10 1.54 -2.81
N GLU A 299 7.19 0.61 -3.07
CA GLU A 299 5.94 0.83 -3.81
C GLU A 299 4.73 0.97 -2.88
N CYS A 300 4.91 0.83 -1.56
CA CYS A 300 3.85 1.10 -0.61
C CYS A 300 3.60 2.62 -0.47
N GLU A 301 2.34 2.97 -0.17
CA GLU A 301 1.88 4.36 -0.02
C GLU A 301 2.76 5.18 0.94
N LYS A 302 3.22 4.57 2.04
CA LYS A 302 4.07 5.25 3.02
C LYS A 302 5.48 5.56 2.49
N SER A 303 6.00 4.72 1.59
CA SER A 303 7.28 4.96 0.93
C SER A 303 7.15 6.06 -0.11
N GLU A 304 6.05 6.08 -0.86
CA GLU A 304 5.74 7.17 -1.78
C GLU A 304 5.56 8.51 -1.05
N GLU A 305 4.84 8.55 0.06
CA GLU A 305 4.66 9.74 0.89
C GLU A 305 6.02 10.32 1.36
N LEU A 306 6.92 9.43 1.81
CA LEU A 306 8.28 9.80 2.20
C LEU A 306 9.08 10.36 1.01
N ILE A 307 9.03 9.72 -0.17
CA ILE A 307 9.75 10.17 -1.37
C ILE A 307 9.20 11.52 -1.86
N GLN A 308 7.87 11.69 -1.89
CA GLN A 308 7.23 12.96 -2.24
C GLN A 308 7.63 14.08 -1.28
N ARG A 309 7.72 13.77 0.01
CA ARG A 309 8.18 14.75 1.00
C ARG A 309 9.62 15.17 0.75
N LEU A 310 10.50 14.20 0.48
CA LEU A 310 11.91 14.43 0.15
C LEU A 310 12.10 15.19 -1.18
N SER A 311 11.17 15.05 -2.13
CA SER A 311 11.22 15.67 -3.47
C SER A 311 10.47 17.01 -3.58
N SER A 312 9.68 17.38 -2.57
CA SER A 312 8.79 18.55 -2.57
C SER A 312 9.51 19.92 -2.77
N LYS A 313 8.87 20.82 -3.53
CA LYS A 313 9.41 22.15 -3.93
C LYS A 313 8.85 23.34 -3.13
N GLN A 314 8.17 23.14 -2.01
CA GLN A 314 7.43 24.21 -1.32
C GLN A 314 8.32 25.37 -0.82
N GLU A 315 7.86 26.62 -1.03
CA GLU A 315 8.33 27.83 -0.35
C GLU A 315 7.71 27.90 1.05
N VAL A 316 8.54 27.99 2.10
CA VAL A 316 8.09 27.92 3.49
C VAL A 316 7.68 29.30 4.02
N VAL A 317 6.47 29.37 4.57
CA VAL A 317 5.97 30.42 5.47
C VAL A 317 6.29 29.98 6.91
N PHE A 318 6.94 30.85 7.71
CA PHE A 318 7.43 30.52 9.07
C PHE A 318 6.31 30.31 10.11
N GLU A 319 6.48 29.31 10.97
CA GLU A 319 5.89 29.21 12.32
C GLU A 319 7.01 29.18 13.37
N LEU A 320 6.86 29.92 14.48
CA LEU A 320 7.84 29.98 15.58
C LEU A 320 7.51 28.93 16.68
N PRO A 321 8.48 28.12 17.17
CA PRO A 321 8.23 27.17 18.25
C PRO A 321 8.02 27.85 19.61
N MET A 322 7.08 27.31 20.40
CA MET A 322 6.67 27.82 21.73
C MET A 322 7.81 27.85 22.77
N THR A 323 7.82 28.88 23.63
CA THR A 323 8.94 29.28 24.53
C THR A 323 8.79 28.93 26.02
N LEU A 324 7.87 28.02 26.41
CA LEU A 324 7.59 27.72 27.83
C LEU A 324 7.47 26.21 28.11
N ARG A 325 8.01 25.75 29.25
CA ARG A 325 7.82 24.40 29.82
C ARG A 325 7.10 24.50 31.16
N VAL A 326 6.02 23.75 31.36
CA VAL A 326 5.24 23.79 32.61
C VAL A 326 5.40 22.46 33.36
N HIS A 327 5.76 22.56 34.64
CA HIS A 327 5.96 21.44 35.56
C HIS A 327 4.64 21.02 36.22
N LYS A 328 4.55 19.75 36.64
CA LYS A 328 3.32 19.13 37.18
C LYS A 328 2.77 19.78 38.46
N ASP A 329 3.56 20.61 39.13
CA ASP A 329 3.18 21.40 40.31
C ASP A 329 2.61 22.79 39.96
N GLY A 330 2.51 23.12 38.67
CA GLY A 330 2.04 24.41 38.18
C GLY A 330 3.16 25.45 38.00
N ASN A 331 4.43 25.10 38.22
CA ASN A 331 5.53 26.01 37.93
C ASN A 331 5.83 26.09 36.44
N VAL A 332 5.91 27.31 35.91
CA VAL A 332 6.24 27.57 34.51
C VAL A 332 7.71 28.00 34.41
N GLU A 333 8.49 27.25 33.64
CA GLU A 333 9.87 27.54 33.28
C GLU A 333 9.93 28.15 31.87
N ARG A 334 10.57 29.32 31.75
CA ARG A 334 10.85 29.96 30.45
C ARG A 334 12.08 29.33 29.82
N LEU A 335 11.92 28.76 28.62
CA LEU A 335 13.03 28.07 27.93
C LEU A 335 13.98 29.03 27.19
N VAL A 336 13.58 30.27 26.92
CA VAL A 336 14.43 31.28 26.27
C VAL A 336 14.24 32.65 26.96
N PRO A 337 15.32 33.29 27.45
CA PRO A 337 15.23 34.62 28.03
C PRO A 337 15.15 35.69 26.93
N THR A 338 14.36 36.75 27.16
CA THR A 338 13.92 37.73 26.15
C THR A 338 15.06 38.51 25.49
N ASP A 339 16.19 38.63 26.19
CA ASP A 339 17.45 39.22 25.75
C ASP A 339 18.12 38.42 24.61
N LYS A 340 17.74 37.16 24.40
CA LYS A 340 18.27 36.32 23.31
C LYS A 340 17.41 36.28 22.05
N ILE A 341 16.21 36.84 22.08
CA ILE A 341 15.28 36.86 20.92
C ILE A 341 15.55 38.09 20.03
N TRP A 342 15.97 39.21 20.62
CA TRP A 342 16.08 40.49 19.91
C TRP A 342 17.18 40.58 18.82
N PRO A 343 18.35 39.91 18.96
CA PRO A 343 19.37 39.89 17.90
C PRO A 343 18.92 39.20 16.60
N PHE A 344 17.89 38.35 16.66
CA PHE A 344 17.31 37.68 15.48
C PHE A 344 16.43 38.61 14.64
N ILE A 345 16.00 39.75 15.18
CA ILE A 345 15.05 40.67 14.52
C ILE A 345 15.75 41.90 13.94
N CYS A 346 16.85 42.39 14.53
CA CYS A 346 17.64 43.50 13.94
C CYS A 346 19.14 43.41 14.34
N PRO A 347 20.11 43.22 13.40
CA PRO A 347 21.48 42.84 13.76
C PRO A 347 22.43 43.99 14.12
N SER A 348 21.97 45.25 14.14
CA SER A 348 22.83 46.41 14.33
C SER A 348 22.44 47.25 15.54
N ASN A 349 23.24 47.11 16.61
CA ASN A 349 23.33 47.90 17.85
C ASN A 349 22.59 47.32 19.09
N PRO A 350 23.30 46.96 20.18
CA PRO A 350 22.70 46.28 21.34
C PRO A 350 22.21 47.22 22.46
N ASP A 351 22.38 48.54 22.34
CA ASP A 351 21.99 49.50 23.40
C ASP A 351 20.75 50.33 23.02
N ASN A 352 19.86 50.40 24.01
CA ASN A 352 18.47 50.87 24.01
C ASN A 352 18.30 52.39 23.77
N ASP A 353 17.11 52.78 23.28
CA ASP A 353 16.52 54.14 23.19
C ASP A 353 16.58 54.92 21.85
N ASP A 354 16.73 54.24 20.70
CA ASP A 354 16.44 54.87 19.39
C ASP A 354 14.91 54.86 19.10
N PRO A 355 14.26 56.01 18.83
CA PRO A 355 12.83 56.09 18.51
C PRO A 355 12.44 55.40 17.19
N LEU A 356 13.38 54.89 16.39
CA LEU A 356 13.11 53.96 15.28
C LEU A 356 12.95 52.50 15.73
N VAL A 357 13.26 52.17 16.98
CA VAL A 357 13.33 50.79 17.51
C VAL A 357 12.33 50.55 18.66
N ASN A 358 11.87 51.59 19.37
CA ASN A 358 10.84 51.48 20.40
C ASN A 358 9.58 52.28 20.01
N PRO A 359 8.48 51.63 19.60
CA PRO A 359 7.26 52.32 19.14
C PRO A 359 6.43 52.93 20.28
N MET A 360 6.85 52.77 21.54
CA MET A 360 6.27 53.41 22.73
C MET A 360 7.12 54.59 23.24
N ALA A 361 8.24 54.93 22.58
CA ALA A 361 9.05 56.10 22.90
C ALA A 361 8.42 57.39 22.32
N GLU A 362 8.50 58.49 23.07
CA GLU A 362 7.99 59.80 22.64
C GLU A 362 8.69 60.25 21.34
N GLY A 363 7.96 60.27 20.22
CA GLY A 363 8.47 60.72 18.91
C GLY A 363 8.73 59.64 17.84
N ALA A 364 8.38 58.36 18.08
CA ALA A 364 8.58 57.27 17.12
C ALA A 364 7.67 57.39 15.85
N PRO A 365 8.16 57.03 14.63
CA PRO A 365 7.35 57.08 13.42
C PRO A 365 6.38 55.88 13.32
N SER A 366 5.17 56.10 12.80
CA SER A 366 4.15 55.05 12.69
C SER A 366 4.57 53.91 11.74
N LEU A 367 4.23 52.66 12.07
CA LEU A 367 4.46 51.45 11.27
C LEU A 367 3.90 51.50 9.82
N ALA A 368 3.02 52.45 9.51
CA ALA A 368 2.62 52.77 8.13
C ALA A 368 3.80 53.18 7.23
N GLY A 369 4.89 53.71 7.79
CA GLY A 369 6.13 54.03 7.08
C GLY A 369 6.98 52.81 6.68
N LEU A 370 6.66 51.62 7.19
CA LEU A 370 7.37 50.35 6.92
C LEU A 370 6.58 49.41 5.99
N GLY A 371 5.41 49.82 5.49
CA GLY A 371 4.67 49.10 4.44
C GLY A 371 3.87 47.87 4.87
N CYS A 372 3.81 47.53 6.16
CA CYS A 372 2.99 46.44 6.69
C CYS A 372 1.49 46.80 6.68
N LYS A 373 0.65 45.99 6.02
CA LYS A 373 -0.80 46.26 5.86
C LYS A 373 -1.73 45.41 6.76
N ARG A 374 -1.23 44.35 7.41
CA ARG A 374 -2.02 43.44 8.29
C ARG A 374 -1.13 42.84 9.38
N VAL A 375 -1.66 42.68 10.59
CA VAL A 375 -0.99 42.07 11.76
C VAL A 375 -1.98 41.14 12.46
N LEU A 376 -1.59 39.91 12.79
CA LEU A 376 -2.42 38.90 13.46
C LEU A 376 -1.84 38.59 14.86
N VAL A 377 -2.69 38.48 15.89
CA VAL A 377 -2.28 38.20 17.27
C VAL A 377 -3.14 37.06 17.84
N CYS A 378 -2.52 35.99 18.33
CA CYS A 378 -3.19 34.86 18.99
C CYS A 378 -2.92 34.87 20.51
N VAL A 379 -3.95 34.61 21.32
CA VAL A 379 -3.88 34.57 22.80
C VAL A 379 -4.44 33.23 23.29
N ALA A 380 -3.83 32.64 24.33
CA ALA A 380 -4.17 31.32 24.87
C ALA A 380 -5.30 31.34 25.94
N GLU A 381 -6.01 30.23 26.08
CA GLU A 381 -7.33 30.04 26.73
C GLU A 381 -7.39 29.99 28.28
N ASN A 382 -6.30 30.29 28.99
CA ASN A 382 -6.34 30.28 30.45
C ASN A 382 -6.81 31.64 31.01
N ASP A 383 -7.76 31.68 31.95
CA ASP A 383 -8.39 32.91 32.46
C ASP A 383 -7.38 33.98 32.92
N VAL A 384 -6.23 33.57 33.47
CA VAL A 384 -5.16 34.49 33.93
C VAL A 384 -4.35 35.09 32.76
N MET A 385 -4.31 34.41 31.60
CA MET A 385 -3.62 34.85 30.39
C MET A 385 -4.54 35.67 29.46
N LYS A 386 -5.85 35.50 29.58
CA LYS A 386 -6.87 36.24 28.82
C LYS A 386 -6.82 37.74 29.12
N ASP A 387 -6.78 38.11 30.41
CA ASP A 387 -6.64 39.51 30.85
C ASP A 387 -5.32 40.15 30.41
N ARG A 388 -4.25 39.35 30.30
CA ARG A 388 -2.91 39.84 29.92
C ARG A 388 -2.72 39.94 28.40
N GLY A 389 -3.39 39.11 27.61
CA GLY A 389 -3.45 39.22 26.16
C GLY A 389 -4.28 40.41 25.68
N LEU A 390 -5.35 40.74 26.42
CA LEU A 390 -6.17 41.95 26.18
C LEU A 390 -5.34 43.23 26.34
N LEU A 391 -4.49 43.30 27.37
CA LEU A 391 -3.54 44.40 27.60
C LEU A 391 -2.52 44.56 26.45
N TYR A 392 -2.11 43.45 25.82
CA TYR A 392 -1.17 43.46 24.69
C TYR A 392 -1.85 43.89 23.37
N TYR A 393 -3.11 43.48 23.18
CA TYR A 393 -3.95 43.89 22.06
C TYR A 393 -4.31 45.39 22.13
N GLU A 394 -4.67 45.91 23.31
CA GLU A 394 -4.97 47.33 23.50
C GLU A 394 -3.73 48.22 23.30
N ALA A 395 -2.56 47.76 23.73
CA ALA A 395 -1.29 48.45 23.46
C ALA A 395 -1.02 48.56 21.94
N LEU A 396 -1.19 47.47 21.18
CA LEU A 396 -1.02 47.45 19.71
C LEU A 396 -2.04 48.33 18.97
N ARG A 397 -3.28 48.40 19.44
CA ARG A 397 -4.34 49.25 18.84
C ARG A 397 -4.07 50.74 19.06
N TRP A 398 -3.49 51.12 20.19
CA TRP A 398 -3.15 52.50 20.54
C TRP A 398 -1.98 53.05 19.70
N THR A 399 -1.02 52.20 19.32
CA THR A 399 0.19 52.59 18.58
C THR A 399 -0.02 52.76 17.06
N LEU A 400 -1.09 52.18 16.49
CA LEU A 400 -1.27 52.02 15.04
C LEU A 400 -2.40 52.89 14.41
N GLY A 401 -3.25 53.53 15.22
CA GLY A 401 -4.26 54.50 14.77
C GLY A 401 -5.53 53.91 14.11
N GLU A 402 -6.65 54.65 14.20
CA GLU A 402 -7.94 54.27 13.62
C GLU A 402 -7.91 54.37 12.07
N GLY A 403 -7.59 53.26 11.43
CA GLY A 403 -7.50 53.17 9.96
C GLY A 403 -6.93 51.84 9.45
N HIS A 404 -6.36 51.01 10.34
CA HIS A 404 -5.89 49.66 10.02
C HIS A 404 -6.82 48.61 10.65
N GLY A 405 -7.07 47.51 9.94
CA GLY A 405 -7.99 46.46 10.40
C GLY A 405 -7.36 45.62 11.49
N PHE A 406 -7.83 45.79 12.72
CA PHE A 406 -7.48 44.94 13.86
C PHE A 406 -8.58 43.91 14.06
N TYR A 407 -8.18 42.66 14.31
CA TYR A 407 -9.10 41.60 14.71
C TYR A 407 -8.70 41.13 16.12
N SER A 408 -9.43 41.54 17.17
CA SER A 408 -9.42 40.84 18.46
C SER A 408 -10.49 39.77 18.42
N ARG A 409 -10.11 38.54 18.78
CA ARG A 409 -11.05 37.46 19.00
C ARG A 409 -11.33 37.37 20.50
N ASP A 410 -12.28 38.17 20.98
CA ASP A 410 -13.04 37.80 22.17
C ASP A 410 -14.42 38.46 22.19
N LEU A 411 -15.40 37.59 22.43
CA LEU A 411 -16.82 37.76 22.80
C LEU A 411 -17.89 37.77 21.69
N GLU A 412 -18.70 36.72 21.81
CA GLU A 412 -20.02 36.43 21.23
C GLU A 412 -20.06 35.91 19.79
N CYS A 413 -19.68 34.65 19.62
CA CYS A 413 -20.41 33.78 18.68
C CYS A 413 -20.13 32.31 19.03
N GLU A 414 -21.16 31.47 19.01
CA GLU A 414 -21.27 30.05 19.41
C GLU A 414 -20.28 29.06 18.73
N LYS A 415 -19.19 29.54 18.11
CA LYS A 415 -18.20 28.76 17.35
C LYS A 415 -16.91 28.43 18.11
N SER A 416 -16.83 28.67 19.42
CA SER A 416 -15.62 28.42 20.22
C SER A 416 -15.69 27.18 21.12
N GLU A 417 -16.85 26.57 21.32
CA GLU A 417 -16.94 25.24 21.97
C GLU A 417 -16.50 24.10 21.03
N GLU A 418 -16.46 24.33 19.71
CA GLU A 418 -16.10 23.29 18.71
C GLU A 418 -14.59 23.10 18.51
N LEU A 419 -13.74 24.07 18.87
CA LEU A 419 -12.29 23.99 18.57
C LEU A 419 -11.42 23.44 19.71
N ILE A 420 -11.92 23.39 20.96
CA ILE A 420 -11.12 22.99 22.14
C ILE A 420 -11.12 21.47 22.37
N GLN A 421 -12.05 20.71 21.77
CA GLN A 421 -12.07 19.25 21.90
C GLN A 421 -11.12 18.50 20.94
N GLY A 422 -10.43 19.21 20.04
CA GLY A 422 -9.70 18.61 18.91
C GLY A 422 -8.25 18.14 19.15
N LEU A 423 -7.59 18.49 20.26
CA LEU A 423 -6.13 18.24 20.41
C LEU A 423 -5.72 17.32 21.57
N SER A 424 -6.68 16.66 22.22
CA SER A 424 -6.41 15.46 23.02
C SER A 424 -7.70 14.69 23.23
N SER A 425 -8.11 13.93 22.22
CA SER A 425 -9.02 12.81 22.40
C SER A 425 -8.78 11.84 21.26
N LYS A 426 -8.96 10.54 21.48
CA LYS A 426 -9.12 9.58 20.37
C LYS A 426 -10.04 10.24 19.35
N GLN A 427 -9.57 10.50 18.13
CA GLN A 427 -10.33 11.29 17.16
C GLN A 427 -11.73 10.70 17.03
N GLU A 428 -12.70 11.42 17.60
CA GLU A 428 -14.05 10.95 17.72
C GLU A 428 -14.70 11.01 16.34
N VAL A 429 -15.01 9.84 15.80
CA VAL A 429 -15.72 9.72 14.53
C VAL A 429 -17.15 10.23 14.77
N VAL A 430 -17.50 11.36 14.17
CA VAL A 430 -18.85 11.96 14.30
C VAL A 430 -19.84 11.38 13.32
N PHE A 431 -19.35 10.83 12.21
CA PHE A 431 -20.16 10.09 11.26
C PHE A 431 -19.32 9.03 10.56
N GLU A 432 -19.79 7.79 10.57
CA GLU A 432 -19.16 6.68 9.86
C GLU A 432 -20.16 6.02 8.92
N LEU A 433 -19.76 5.87 7.66
CA LEU A 433 -20.30 4.90 6.73
C LEU A 433 -19.32 3.72 6.70
N PRO A 434 -19.64 2.57 7.32
CA PRO A 434 -18.72 1.45 7.45
C PRO A 434 -18.08 1.08 6.11
N MET A 435 -16.76 0.84 6.13
CA MET A 435 -15.95 0.48 4.96
C MET A 435 -15.93 1.51 3.81
N THR A 436 -16.61 2.66 3.95
CA THR A 436 -16.72 3.69 2.91
C THR A 436 -16.00 4.97 3.31
N LEU A 437 -16.37 5.53 4.48
CA LEU A 437 -16.01 6.88 4.88
C LEU A 437 -16.07 7.04 6.40
N ARG A 438 -15.10 7.75 6.98
CA ARG A 438 -15.20 8.33 8.33
C ARG A 438 -15.09 9.85 8.25
N VAL A 439 -15.99 10.52 8.94
CA VAL A 439 -15.88 11.95 9.21
C VAL A 439 -15.53 12.14 10.67
N HIS A 440 -14.44 12.84 10.89
CA HIS A 440 -13.96 13.17 12.21
C HIS A 440 -14.53 14.52 12.64
N LYS A 441 -14.61 14.73 13.96
CA LYS A 441 -15.18 15.94 14.55
C LYS A 441 -14.53 17.24 14.07
N ASP A 442 -13.27 17.19 13.66
CA ASP A 442 -12.50 18.31 13.11
C ASP A 442 -12.83 18.62 11.63
N GLY A 443 -13.76 17.88 11.03
CA GLY A 443 -14.15 18.00 9.63
C GLY A 443 -13.26 17.21 8.68
N ASN A 444 -12.26 16.46 9.16
CA ASN A 444 -11.46 15.58 8.33
C ASN A 444 -12.32 14.42 7.81
N VAL A 445 -12.11 14.06 6.54
CA VAL A 445 -12.85 13.03 5.83
C VAL A 445 -11.87 11.95 5.38
N GLU A 446 -11.90 10.79 6.04
CA GLU A 446 -11.14 9.61 5.67
C GLU A 446 -11.99 8.73 4.74
N ARG A 447 -11.56 8.53 3.48
CA ARG A 447 -12.17 7.56 2.56
C ARG A 447 -11.47 6.22 2.70
N LEU A 448 -12.22 5.20 3.11
CA LEU A 448 -11.69 3.88 3.46
C LEU A 448 -11.57 2.93 2.26
N VAL A 449 -12.07 3.34 1.09
CA VAL A 449 -11.98 2.57 -0.15
C VAL A 449 -10.72 2.98 -0.91
N PRO A 450 -9.76 2.07 -1.13
CA PRO A 450 -8.54 2.33 -1.91
C PRO A 450 -8.90 2.81 -3.31
N THR A 451 -8.15 3.80 -3.83
CA THR A 451 -8.40 4.41 -5.14
C THR A 451 -7.14 4.29 -6.00
N ASP A 452 -7.03 3.18 -6.73
CA ASP A 452 -5.93 2.96 -7.69
C ASP A 452 -6.27 3.63 -9.03
N PHE A 453 -5.59 4.74 -9.32
CA PHE A 453 -5.80 5.47 -10.58
C PHE A 453 -5.18 4.73 -11.76
N ILE A 454 -5.97 4.47 -12.80
CA ILE A 454 -5.49 3.96 -14.09
C ILE A 454 -5.35 5.11 -15.09
N PRO A 455 -4.19 5.27 -15.77
CA PRO A 455 -4.04 6.29 -16.81
C PRO A 455 -4.94 6.00 -18.02
N PRO A 456 -5.30 7.04 -18.80
CA PRO A 456 -6.01 6.84 -20.05
C PRO A 456 -5.14 6.04 -21.01
N SER A 457 -5.76 5.08 -21.69
CA SER A 457 -5.08 4.16 -22.60
C SER A 457 -5.96 3.82 -23.81
N THR A 458 -5.38 3.10 -24.77
CA THR A 458 -6.16 2.42 -25.81
C THR A 458 -6.22 0.95 -25.48
N ASP A 459 -7.43 0.43 -25.28
CA ASP A 459 -7.67 -0.97 -24.98
C ASP A 459 -7.31 -1.82 -26.21
N PRO A 460 -6.34 -2.75 -26.09
CA PRO A 460 -5.89 -3.57 -27.22
C PRO A 460 -6.96 -4.58 -27.68
N THR A 461 -7.92 -4.93 -26.83
CA THR A 461 -8.97 -5.92 -27.11
C THR A 461 -10.13 -5.27 -27.84
N THR A 462 -10.68 -4.19 -27.26
CA THR A 462 -11.87 -3.52 -27.79
C THR A 462 -11.53 -2.43 -28.82
N GLY A 463 -10.28 -1.94 -28.82
CA GLY A 463 -9.84 -0.82 -29.64
C GLY A 463 -10.39 0.54 -29.18
N VAL A 464 -10.98 0.61 -27.98
CA VAL A 464 -11.48 1.85 -27.40
C VAL A 464 -10.30 2.70 -26.90
N SER A 465 -10.21 3.94 -27.34
CA SER A 465 -9.23 4.91 -26.86
C SER A 465 -9.84 5.81 -25.80
N SER A 466 -9.09 6.11 -24.75
CA SER A 466 -9.51 7.04 -23.70
C SER A 466 -8.52 8.19 -23.51
N LYS A 467 -9.00 9.31 -22.96
CA LYS A 467 -8.18 10.45 -22.54
C LYS A 467 -8.88 11.28 -21.46
N ASP A 468 -8.09 11.93 -20.62
CA ASP A 468 -8.61 12.80 -19.55
C ASP A 468 -8.66 14.25 -20.04
N ILE A 469 -9.73 14.95 -19.66
CA ILE A 469 -9.98 16.34 -20.04
C ILE A 469 -10.42 17.17 -18.83
N VAL A 470 -10.12 18.47 -18.91
CA VAL A 470 -10.72 19.47 -18.01
C VAL A 470 -11.92 20.06 -18.72
N VAL A 471 -13.10 19.88 -18.13
CA VAL A 471 -14.39 20.33 -18.67
C VAL A 471 -14.65 21.78 -18.26
N VAL A 472 -14.47 22.09 -16.98
CA VAL A 472 -14.63 23.43 -16.41
C VAL A 472 -13.39 23.79 -15.61
N PRO A 473 -12.46 24.59 -16.16
CA PRO A 473 -11.20 24.93 -15.49
C PRO A 473 -11.37 25.63 -14.14
N GLU A 474 -12.38 26.50 -14.00
CA GLU A 474 -12.59 27.33 -12.81
C GLU A 474 -12.96 26.52 -11.56
N SER A 475 -13.69 25.41 -11.75
CA SER A 475 -14.11 24.50 -10.69
C SER A 475 -13.36 23.16 -10.73
N ASN A 476 -12.33 23.05 -11.58
CA ASN A 476 -11.53 21.85 -11.80
C ASN A 476 -12.36 20.58 -12.07
N ILE A 477 -13.49 20.73 -12.78
CA ILE A 477 -14.31 19.58 -13.18
C ILE A 477 -13.61 18.87 -14.31
N THR A 478 -13.31 17.59 -14.11
CA THR A 478 -12.63 16.75 -15.10
C THR A 478 -13.53 15.62 -15.58
N ALA A 479 -13.17 15.02 -16.70
CA ALA A 479 -13.87 13.85 -17.24
C ALA A 479 -12.89 12.96 -18.01
N ARG A 480 -13.21 11.67 -18.10
CA ARG A 480 -12.56 10.75 -19.02
C ARG A 480 -13.42 10.57 -20.27
N LEU A 481 -12.86 10.87 -21.43
CA LEU A 481 -13.46 10.61 -22.73
C LEU A 481 -13.10 9.22 -23.21
N PHE A 482 -14.03 8.58 -23.90
CA PHE A 482 -13.85 7.28 -24.55
C PHE A 482 -14.34 7.35 -26.00
N LEU A 483 -13.52 6.89 -26.92
CA LEU A 483 -13.80 6.84 -28.35
C LEU A 483 -13.69 5.38 -28.81
N PRO A 484 -14.75 4.79 -29.39
CA PRO A 484 -14.68 3.44 -29.90
C PRO A 484 -13.83 3.40 -31.17
N LYS A 485 -13.46 2.18 -31.59
CA LYS A 485 -12.74 1.98 -32.85
C LYS A 485 -13.54 2.54 -34.03
N ILE A 486 -13.04 3.62 -34.62
CA ILE A 486 -13.69 4.28 -35.76
C ILE A 486 -13.53 3.41 -37.01
N THR A 487 -14.65 2.86 -37.50
CA THR A 487 -14.71 2.02 -38.70
C THR A 487 -15.14 2.79 -39.95
N ASP A 488 -15.92 3.86 -39.77
CA ASP A 488 -16.31 4.81 -40.82
C ASP A 488 -16.12 6.25 -40.31
N PRO A 489 -15.14 7.01 -40.82
CA PRO A 489 -14.86 8.38 -40.38
C PRO A 489 -16.01 9.37 -40.61
N ASN A 490 -16.95 9.06 -41.52
CA ASN A 490 -18.07 9.96 -41.84
C ASN A 490 -19.31 9.69 -40.98
N LYS A 491 -19.35 8.56 -40.26
CA LYS A 491 -20.49 8.19 -39.42
C LYS A 491 -20.37 8.86 -38.04
N LYS A 492 -21.35 9.69 -37.69
CA LYS A 492 -21.50 10.22 -36.33
C LYS A 492 -22.10 9.16 -35.40
N LEU A 493 -21.63 9.13 -34.16
CA LEU A 493 -21.96 8.16 -33.12
C LEU A 493 -22.80 8.83 -32.03
N ALA A 494 -23.69 8.07 -31.37
CA ALA A 494 -24.41 8.59 -30.23
C ALA A 494 -23.44 8.98 -29.10
N VAL A 495 -23.86 9.91 -28.25
CA VAL A 495 -23.07 10.38 -27.10
C VAL A 495 -23.64 9.80 -25.82
N LEU A 496 -22.80 9.22 -24.98
CA LEU A 496 -23.13 8.81 -23.62
C LEU A 496 -22.43 9.74 -22.62
N VAL A 497 -23.18 10.52 -21.86
CA VAL A 497 -22.63 11.22 -20.69
C VAL A 497 -22.85 10.33 -19.47
N TYR A 498 -21.77 9.81 -18.90
CA TYR A 498 -21.79 8.81 -17.85
C TYR A 498 -21.42 9.42 -16.49
N PHE A 499 -22.17 9.07 -15.45
CA PHE A 499 -21.92 9.46 -14.07
C PHE A 499 -21.70 8.20 -13.23
N HIS A 500 -20.57 8.11 -12.54
CA HIS A 500 -20.23 6.94 -11.75
C HIS A 500 -21.05 6.84 -10.45
N GLY A 501 -21.22 5.63 -9.92
CA GLY A 501 -21.78 5.38 -8.59
C GLY A 501 -20.77 5.62 -7.47
N GLY A 502 -21.19 5.32 -6.23
CA GLY A 502 -20.40 5.58 -5.02
C GLY A 502 -21.12 6.43 -3.98
N ALA A 503 -22.46 6.40 -3.98
CA ALA A 503 -23.32 7.09 -3.00
C ALA A 503 -23.06 8.60 -2.89
N PHE A 504 -22.56 9.25 -3.95
CA PHE A 504 -22.07 10.64 -3.98
C PHE A 504 -20.80 10.93 -3.15
N VAL A 505 -20.20 9.93 -2.53
CA VAL A 505 -19.13 10.09 -1.54
C VAL A 505 -17.78 9.55 -2.04
N ILE A 506 -17.78 8.49 -2.84
CA ILE A 506 -16.57 7.77 -3.28
C ILE A 506 -16.54 7.57 -4.81
N ASN A 507 -15.43 6.99 -5.29
CA ASN A 507 -15.11 6.68 -6.69
C ASN A 507 -14.83 7.88 -7.61
N THR A 508 -14.40 7.56 -8.82
CA THR A 508 -14.00 8.49 -9.89
C THR A 508 -13.98 7.73 -11.23
N PRO A 509 -14.12 8.37 -12.41
CA PRO A 509 -13.93 7.71 -13.71
C PRO A 509 -12.51 7.15 -13.94
N PHE A 510 -11.55 7.53 -13.08
CA PHE A 510 -10.14 7.21 -13.25
C PHE A 510 -9.68 5.91 -12.58
N ILE A 511 -10.58 5.15 -11.94
CA ILE A 511 -10.25 3.84 -11.37
C ILE A 511 -10.66 2.68 -12.29
N THR A 512 -9.98 1.54 -12.14
CA THR A 512 -10.15 0.35 -12.97
C THR A 512 -11.61 -0.12 -13.16
N PRO A 513 -12.47 -0.22 -12.11
CA PRO A 513 -13.85 -0.67 -12.27
C PRO A 513 -14.67 0.17 -13.26
N PHE A 514 -14.68 1.50 -13.08
CA PHE A 514 -15.45 2.40 -13.93
C PHE A 514 -14.80 2.60 -15.29
N HIS A 515 -13.47 2.65 -15.37
CA HIS A 515 -12.76 2.70 -16.64
C HIS A 515 -13.09 1.49 -17.52
N LYS A 516 -12.99 0.26 -16.99
CA LYS A 516 -13.31 -0.97 -17.71
C LYS A 516 -14.80 -1.03 -18.09
N TYR A 517 -15.70 -0.66 -17.17
CA TYR A 517 -17.15 -0.70 -17.43
C TYR A 517 -17.53 0.23 -18.58
N VAL A 518 -17.11 1.49 -18.52
CA VAL A 518 -17.43 2.49 -19.56
C VAL A 518 -16.74 2.14 -20.88
N SER A 519 -15.50 1.63 -20.85
CA SER A 519 -14.81 1.15 -22.06
C SER A 519 -15.58 0.03 -22.76
N ASN A 520 -16.02 -0.99 -21.99
CA ASN A 520 -16.84 -2.08 -22.52
C ASN A 520 -18.16 -1.58 -23.08
N LEU A 521 -18.87 -0.71 -22.35
CA LEU A 521 -20.14 -0.13 -22.80
C LEU A 521 -19.97 0.68 -24.09
N VAL A 522 -18.87 1.44 -24.22
CA VAL A 522 -18.51 2.18 -25.43
C VAL A 522 -18.27 1.26 -26.61
N SER A 523 -17.58 0.13 -26.40
CA SER A 523 -17.34 -0.88 -27.42
C SER A 523 -18.64 -1.52 -27.90
N GLU A 524 -19.46 -2.01 -26.98
CA GLU A 524 -20.70 -2.75 -27.27
C GLU A 524 -21.79 -1.85 -27.88
N ALA A 525 -21.99 -0.65 -27.32
CA ALA A 525 -23.00 0.29 -27.82
C ALA A 525 -22.52 1.13 -29.01
N ASN A 526 -21.21 1.13 -29.29
CA ASN A 526 -20.56 1.93 -30.32
C ASN A 526 -20.92 3.43 -30.20
N VAL A 527 -20.60 4.01 -29.05
CA VAL A 527 -20.92 5.40 -28.67
C VAL A 527 -19.67 6.15 -28.24
N VAL A 528 -19.65 7.48 -28.37
CA VAL A 528 -18.62 8.31 -27.71
C VAL A 528 -19.08 8.54 -26.28
N ALA A 529 -18.24 8.24 -25.28
CA ALA A 529 -18.61 8.48 -23.88
C ALA A 529 -17.79 9.60 -23.22
N VAL A 530 -18.45 10.32 -22.32
CA VAL A 530 -17.89 11.36 -21.45
C VAL A 530 -18.21 10.94 -20.02
N SER A 531 -17.25 10.38 -19.29
CA SER A 531 -17.43 9.94 -17.90
C SER A 531 -16.96 11.03 -16.95
N VAL A 532 -17.90 11.64 -16.21
CA VAL A 532 -17.67 12.87 -15.44
C VAL A 532 -17.13 12.56 -14.04
N ASP A 533 -16.08 13.28 -13.61
CA ASP A 533 -15.56 13.26 -12.23
C ASP A 533 -16.18 14.41 -11.43
N TYR A 534 -17.39 14.20 -10.94
CA TYR A 534 -18.11 15.21 -10.16
C TYR A 534 -17.57 15.31 -8.73
N ARG A 535 -17.72 16.49 -8.09
CA ARG A 535 -17.29 16.71 -6.71
C ARG A 535 -18.14 15.90 -5.72
N LYS A 536 -17.47 15.35 -4.71
CA LYS A 536 -18.04 14.38 -3.76
C LYS A 536 -18.38 15.02 -2.42
N ALA A 537 -19.41 14.47 -1.77
CA ALA A 537 -19.76 14.78 -0.39
C ALA A 537 -18.80 14.06 0.59
N PRO A 538 -18.63 14.56 1.83
CA PRO A 538 -19.26 15.75 2.41
C PRO A 538 -18.54 17.08 2.12
N GLU A 539 -17.36 17.09 1.50
CA GLU A 539 -16.61 18.33 1.19
C GLU A 539 -17.40 19.23 0.23
N HIS A 540 -18.15 18.61 -0.67
CA HIS A 540 -19.07 19.26 -1.59
C HIS A 540 -20.46 18.60 -1.49
N PRO A 541 -21.30 19.00 -0.53
CA PRO A 541 -22.64 18.43 -0.36
C PRO A 541 -23.54 18.68 -1.58
N ILE A 542 -24.63 17.93 -1.66
CA ILE A 542 -25.69 18.16 -2.65
C ILE A 542 -26.20 19.60 -2.51
N PRO A 543 -26.25 20.40 -3.59
CA PRO A 543 -26.34 19.99 -5.01
C PRO A 543 -25.05 20.01 -5.84
N ALA A 544 -23.85 20.13 -5.26
CA ALA A 544 -22.61 20.32 -6.03
C ALA A 544 -22.39 19.27 -7.15
N ALA A 545 -22.66 17.99 -6.87
CA ALA A 545 -22.56 16.92 -7.86
C ALA A 545 -23.52 17.12 -9.06
N TYR A 546 -24.73 17.65 -8.84
CA TYR A 546 -25.68 17.96 -9.92
C TYR A 546 -25.23 19.19 -10.71
N GLU A 547 -24.70 20.21 -10.04
CA GLU A 547 -24.16 21.41 -10.70
C GLU A 547 -22.99 21.07 -11.61
N ASP A 548 -22.05 20.25 -11.12
CA ASP A 548 -20.90 19.80 -11.89
C ASP A 548 -21.31 18.97 -13.11
N SER A 549 -22.25 18.05 -12.89
CA SER A 549 -22.79 17.20 -13.94
C SER A 549 -23.55 18.00 -14.99
N MET A 550 -24.31 19.02 -14.58
CA MET A 550 -25.00 19.95 -15.49
C MET A 550 -24.00 20.80 -16.26
N ALA A 551 -22.94 21.28 -15.62
CA ALA A 551 -21.88 22.03 -16.28
C ALA A 551 -21.17 21.16 -17.34
N ALA A 552 -20.90 19.90 -17.02
CA ALA A 552 -20.37 18.93 -17.98
C ALA A 552 -21.33 18.66 -19.14
N LEU A 553 -22.63 18.56 -18.88
CA LEU A 553 -23.63 18.38 -19.94
C LEU A 553 -23.71 19.61 -20.86
N LYS A 554 -23.67 20.84 -20.30
CA LYS A 554 -23.60 22.09 -21.07
C LYS A 554 -22.31 22.18 -21.88
N TRP A 555 -21.19 21.73 -21.33
CA TRP A 555 -19.92 21.64 -22.05
C TRP A 555 -20.01 20.65 -23.23
N VAL A 556 -20.59 19.46 -23.04
CA VAL A 556 -20.85 18.52 -24.14
C VAL A 556 -21.74 19.16 -25.20
N ALA A 557 -22.82 19.84 -24.80
CA ALA A 557 -23.73 20.55 -25.69
C ALA A 557 -23.06 21.62 -26.56
N SER A 558 -22.01 22.27 -26.05
CA SER A 558 -21.27 23.32 -26.77
C SER A 558 -20.57 22.83 -28.04
N HIS A 559 -20.44 21.50 -28.22
CA HIS A 559 -19.83 20.89 -29.40
C HIS A 559 -20.84 20.60 -30.53
N SER A 560 -22.14 20.90 -30.32
CA SER A 560 -23.22 20.59 -31.26
C SER A 560 -23.05 21.17 -32.66
N ASN A 561 -22.39 22.33 -32.79
CA ASN A 561 -22.09 22.97 -34.08
C ASN A 561 -20.73 22.56 -34.67
N GLY A 562 -20.00 21.66 -34.02
CA GLY A 562 -18.69 21.14 -34.46
C GLY A 562 -17.52 22.09 -34.21
N ASP A 563 -17.70 23.14 -33.42
CA ASP A 563 -16.71 24.19 -33.10
C ASP A 563 -16.34 24.25 -31.60
N GLY A 564 -16.72 23.23 -30.82
CA GLY A 564 -16.37 23.13 -29.41
C GLY A 564 -14.87 22.85 -29.18
N PRO A 565 -14.39 22.93 -27.93
CA PRO A 565 -12.97 22.77 -27.62
C PRO A 565 -12.40 21.34 -27.81
N GLU A 566 -13.23 20.30 -27.85
CA GLU A 566 -12.82 18.90 -27.93
C GLU A 566 -13.02 18.27 -29.33
N PRO A 567 -11.93 17.95 -30.06
CA PRO A 567 -12.00 17.39 -31.41
C PRO A 567 -12.76 16.05 -31.53
N TRP A 568 -12.68 15.14 -30.55
CA TRP A 568 -13.37 13.85 -30.63
C TRP A 568 -14.88 14.02 -30.67
N LEU A 569 -15.41 14.94 -29.87
CA LEU A 569 -16.82 15.30 -29.88
C LEU A 569 -17.20 16.00 -31.19
N ASN A 570 -16.45 17.01 -31.63
CA ASN A 570 -16.74 17.70 -32.89
C ASN A 570 -16.74 16.75 -34.10
N ASN A 571 -15.79 15.82 -34.15
CA ASN A 571 -15.55 14.98 -35.32
C ASN A 571 -16.43 13.73 -35.33
N HIS A 572 -16.78 13.16 -34.17
CA HIS A 572 -17.41 11.83 -34.10
C HIS A 572 -18.79 11.79 -33.43
N ALA A 573 -19.22 12.83 -32.70
CA ALA A 573 -20.49 12.80 -31.98
C ALA A 573 -21.71 13.25 -32.82
N ASP A 574 -22.85 12.59 -32.57
CA ASP A 574 -24.19 12.96 -33.02
C ASP A 574 -24.99 13.53 -31.83
N PHE A 575 -25.07 14.86 -31.75
CA PHE A 575 -25.76 15.56 -30.67
C PHE A 575 -27.29 15.50 -30.75
N HIS A 576 -27.86 14.88 -31.80
CA HIS A 576 -29.28 14.51 -31.82
C HIS A 576 -29.55 13.17 -31.13
N ARG A 577 -28.50 12.45 -30.72
CA ARG A 577 -28.55 11.14 -30.07
C ARG A 577 -27.70 11.13 -28.80
N VAL A 578 -28.09 11.95 -27.83
CA VAL A 578 -27.43 12.02 -26.52
C VAL A 578 -28.16 11.13 -25.51
N PHE A 579 -27.41 10.39 -24.71
CA PHE A 579 -27.91 9.58 -23.60
C PHE A 579 -27.22 10.01 -22.31
N LEU A 580 -27.97 10.05 -21.21
CA LEU A 580 -27.38 10.13 -19.86
C LEU A 580 -27.38 8.72 -19.26
N GLY A 581 -26.27 8.31 -18.69
CA GLY A 581 -26.16 7.02 -18.02
C GLY A 581 -25.47 7.16 -16.68
N GLY A 582 -25.74 6.22 -15.79
CA GLY A 582 -24.99 6.10 -14.56
C GLY A 582 -25.46 4.93 -13.74
N ASP A 583 -24.69 4.65 -12.70
CA ASP A 583 -25.00 3.62 -11.71
C ASP A 583 -25.18 4.23 -10.33
N SER A 584 -26.05 3.68 -9.49
CA SER A 584 -26.23 4.12 -8.10
C SER A 584 -26.50 5.64 -8.00
N SER A 585 -25.65 6.41 -7.31
CA SER A 585 -25.72 7.88 -7.26
C SER A 585 -25.61 8.53 -8.64
N GLY A 586 -24.85 7.97 -9.57
CA GLY A 586 -24.74 8.45 -10.94
C GLY A 586 -26.04 8.31 -11.73
N ALA A 587 -26.79 7.23 -11.53
CA ALA A 587 -28.14 7.08 -12.09
C ALA A 587 -29.10 8.13 -11.51
N ASN A 588 -29.00 8.41 -10.21
CA ASN A 588 -29.75 9.49 -9.59
C ASN A 588 -29.44 10.86 -10.24
N ILE A 589 -28.17 11.16 -10.51
CA ILE A 589 -27.75 12.36 -11.26
C ILE A 589 -28.38 12.39 -12.65
N ALA A 590 -28.28 11.28 -13.40
CA ALA A 590 -28.84 11.18 -14.75
C ALA A 590 -30.35 11.46 -14.78
N HIS A 591 -31.11 10.95 -13.81
CA HIS A 591 -32.54 11.23 -13.66
C HIS A 591 -32.80 12.73 -13.43
N ASN A 592 -32.14 13.34 -12.45
CA ASN A 592 -32.36 14.74 -12.09
C ASN A 592 -31.99 15.71 -13.23
N LEU A 593 -30.90 15.43 -13.95
CA LEU A 593 -30.53 16.20 -15.14
C LEU A 593 -31.55 16.04 -16.28
N ALA A 594 -32.10 14.85 -16.48
CA ALA A 594 -33.15 14.63 -17.48
C ALA A 594 -34.47 15.32 -17.11
N MET A 595 -34.81 15.40 -15.83
CA MET A 595 -35.94 16.21 -15.35
C MET A 595 -35.70 17.71 -15.62
N ALA A 596 -34.49 18.21 -15.34
CA ALA A 596 -34.12 19.59 -15.65
C ALA A 596 -34.15 19.88 -17.17
N ALA A 597 -33.77 18.91 -18.01
CA ALA A 597 -33.82 19.04 -19.46
C ALA A 597 -35.25 19.11 -20.03
N GLY A 598 -36.27 18.62 -19.30
CA GLY A 598 -37.67 18.69 -19.71
C GLY A 598 -38.31 20.08 -19.53
N ASN A 599 -37.67 20.96 -18.76
CA ASN A 599 -38.00 22.38 -18.66
C ASN A 599 -36.71 23.21 -18.77
N PRO A 600 -36.09 23.24 -19.98
CA PRO A 600 -34.69 23.63 -20.12
C PRO A 600 -34.47 25.12 -19.86
N GLU A 601 -33.38 25.42 -19.15
CA GLU A 601 -32.80 26.77 -19.12
C GLU A 601 -32.23 27.17 -20.49
N PRO A 602 -32.08 28.47 -20.79
CA PRO A 602 -31.37 28.92 -22.00
C PRO A 602 -29.96 28.32 -22.09
N GLY A 603 -29.64 27.66 -23.22
CA GLY A 603 -28.29 27.17 -23.52
C GLY A 603 -28.08 25.64 -23.49
N LEU A 604 -29.12 24.84 -23.16
CA LEU A 604 -29.08 23.38 -23.28
C LEU A 604 -29.77 22.93 -24.58
N ASP A 605 -29.06 23.00 -25.71
CA ASP A 605 -29.56 22.56 -27.03
C ASP A 605 -28.95 21.20 -27.41
N ILE A 606 -29.49 20.12 -26.81
CA ILE A 606 -29.08 18.73 -27.12
C ILE A 606 -30.29 17.83 -27.33
N GLY A 607 -30.16 16.89 -28.27
CA GLY A 607 -31.15 15.85 -28.51
C GLY A 607 -31.04 14.73 -27.48
N LEU A 608 -31.44 15.00 -26.23
CA LEU A 608 -31.51 14.00 -25.17
C LEU A 608 -32.52 12.91 -25.55
N LEU A 609 -32.03 11.77 -26.02
CA LEU A 609 -32.83 10.68 -26.55
C LEU A 609 -33.28 9.73 -25.44
N GLY A 610 -32.43 9.48 -24.45
CA GLY A 610 -32.81 8.60 -23.34
C GLY A 610 -31.88 8.65 -22.14
N ILE A 611 -32.30 7.98 -21.07
CA ILE A 611 -31.49 7.73 -19.87
C ILE A 611 -31.39 6.24 -19.55
N ALA A 612 -30.24 5.81 -19.06
CA ALA A 612 -30.01 4.47 -18.52
C ALA A 612 -29.68 4.58 -17.03
N LEU A 613 -30.59 4.09 -16.20
CA LEU A 613 -30.54 4.15 -14.74
C LEU A 613 -30.18 2.77 -14.20
N VAL A 614 -28.91 2.54 -13.89
CA VAL A 614 -28.43 1.25 -13.41
C VAL A 614 -28.39 1.24 -11.88
N HIS A 615 -29.20 0.39 -11.25
CA HIS A 615 -29.34 0.28 -9.80
C HIS A 615 -29.54 1.67 -9.15
N PRO A 616 -30.56 2.44 -9.59
CA PRO A 616 -30.63 3.85 -9.24
C PRO A 616 -30.74 4.07 -7.73
N TYR A 617 -29.93 5.00 -7.22
CA TYR A 617 -30.00 5.44 -5.84
C TYR A 617 -31.25 6.32 -5.64
N PHE A 618 -32.39 5.66 -5.56
CA PHE A 618 -33.67 6.23 -5.14
C PHE A 618 -34.04 5.68 -3.78
N TRP A 619 -34.65 6.53 -2.95
CA TRP A 619 -34.97 6.17 -1.58
C TRP A 619 -36.25 6.87 -1.11
N GLY A 620 -36.66 6.65 0.14
CA GLY A 620 -37.82 7.28 0.74
C GLY A 620 -37.95 6.91 2.22
N SER A 621 -38.64 7.74 3.00
CA SER A 621 -38.77 7.53 4.45
C SER A 621 -39.62 6.29 4.79
N VAL A 622 -40.64 6.02 3.97
CA VAL A 622 -41.54 4.87 4.13
C VAL A 622 -40.95 3.67 3.39
N PRO A 623 -40.63 2.57 4.08
CA PRO A 623 -40.01 1.42 3.45
C PRO A 623 -40.94 0.63 2.54
N ILE A 624 -40.38 0.07 1.47
CA ILE A 624 -41.08 -0.77 0.51
C ILE A 624 -40.32 -2.07 0.23
N GLY A 625 -41.07 -3.17 0.05
CA GLY A 625 -40.55 -4.43 -0.49
C GLY A 625 -39.19 -4.89 0.07
N SER A 626 -38.15 -4.89 -0.77
CA SER A 626 -36.76 -5.32 -0.51
C SER A 626 -36.10 -4.59 0.65
N GLU A 627 -36.61 -3.42 1.04
CA GLU A 627 -36.13 -2.62 2.17
C GLU A 627 -36.58 -3.16 3.53
N ALA A 628 -37.56 -4.07 3.54
CA ALA A 628 -38.10 -4.70 4.75
C ALA A 628 -37.31 -5.94 5.22
N GLY A 629 -36.13 -6.19 4.63
CA GLY A 629 -35.25 -7.32 4.97
C GLY A 629 -34.87 -7.39 6.46
N TYR A 630 -34.62 -8.61 6.94
CA TYR A 630 -34.33 -8.95 8.35
C TYR A 630 -33.12 -8.17 8.91
N PRO A 631 -33.03 -7.98 10.24
CA PRO A 631 -31.88 -7.34 10.91
C PRO A 631 -30.50 -7.96 10.62
N ASP A 632 -30.48 -9.15 10.00
CA ASP A 632 -29.30 -9.95 9.64
C ASP A 632 -28.95 -9.86 8.14
N ASP A 633 -29.45 -8.87 7.41
CA ASP A 633 -29.02 -8.61 6.03
C ASP A 633 -27.53 -8.25 5.99
N LYS A 634 -26.72 -9.21 5.51
CA LYS A 634 -25.25 -9.16 5.43
C LYS A 634 -24.73 -8.32 4.26
N SER A 635 -25.62 -7.69 3.48
CA SER A 635 -25.23 -6.72 2.44
C SER A 635 -24.56 -5.49 3.07
N LEU A 636 -23.42 -5.06 2.51
CA LEU A 636 -22.74 -3.81 2.88
C LEU A 636 -23.65 -2.58 2.66
N ILE A 637 -24.52 -2.65 1.64
CA ILE A 637 -25.52 -1.64 1.33
C ILE A 637 -26.87 -2.22 1.75
N ASN A 638 -27.24 -1.97 3.00
CA ASN A 638 -28.54 -2.33 3.58
C ASN A 638 -29.32 -1.06 3.95
N ARG A 639 -30.56 -1.24 4.40
CA ARG A 639 -31.43 -0.12 4.77
C ARG A 639 -30.80 0.84 5.78
N GLY A 640 -30.15 0.31 6.83
CA GLY A 640 -29.51 1.13 7.86
C GLY A 640 -28.36 1.99 7.32
N TYR A 641 -27.68 1.51 6.27
CA TYR A 641 -26.72 2.30 5.51
C TYR A 641 -27.41 3.40 4.70
N VAL A 642 -28.37 3.04 3.85
CA VAL A 642 -29.01 3.99 2.90
C VAL A 642 -29.79 5.09 3.62
N ASP A 643 -30.50 4.77 4.69
CA ASP A 643 -31.27 5.72 5.52
C ASP A 643 -30.40 6.87 6.08
N ARG A 644 -29.09 6.64 6.24
CA ARG A 644 -28.13 7.60 6.80
C ARG A 644 -27.39 8.42 5.75
N VAL A 645 -27.30 7.94 4.52
CA VAL A 645 -26.47 8.56 3.48
C VAL A 645 -27.08 9.87 2.99
N TRP A 646 -28.34 9.88 2.56
CA TRP A 646 -28.96 11.10 2.01
C TRP A 646 -29.01 12.27 3.02
N PRO A 647 -29.44 12.06 4.29
CA PRO A 647 -29.42 13.13 5.30
C PRO A 647 -28.02 13.71 5.53
N PHE A 648 -27.00 12.89 5.36
CA PHE A 648 -25.60 13.28 5.53
C PHE A 648 -25.05 14.05 4.31
N ILE A 649 -25.33 13.61 3.08
CA ILE A 649 -24.82 14.27 1.87
C ILE A 649 -25.64 15.49 1.43
N CYS A 650 -26.89 15.61 1.88
CA CYS A 650 -27.76 16.76 1.62
C CYS A 650 -28.23 17.44 2.92
N PRO A 651 -27.32 18.04 3.71
CA PRO A 651 -27.68 18.64 5.00
C PRO A 651 -28.64 19.83 4.86
N SER A 652 -28.73 20.44 3.67
CA SER A 652 -29.68 21.53 3.37
C SER A 652 -31.13 21.04 3.25
N ASN A 653 -31.34 19.78 2.88
CA ASN A 653 -32.63 19.10 2.96
C ASN A 653 -32.41 17.62 3.27
N PRO A 654 -32.26 17.27 4.56
CA PRO A 654 -31.88 15.92 4.98
C PRO A 654 -33.05 14.92 4.91
N ASP A 655 -34.17 15.30 4.31
CA ASP A 655 -35.35 14.46 4.19
C ASP A 655 -35.11 13.37 3.13
N ASN A 656 -35.30 12.11 3.53
CA ASN A 656 -35.25 10.97 2.60
C ASN A 656 -36.38 11.00 1.57
N ASP A 657 -37.40 11.84 1.76
CA ASP A 657 -38.44 12.14 0.78
C ASP A 657 -38.15 13.40 -0.07
N ASP A 658 -36.92 13.93 -0.04
CA ASP A 658 -36.50 14.98 -0.99
C ASP A 658 -36.74 14.50 -2.43
N PRO A 659 -37.40 15.30 -3.29
CA PRO A 659 -37.74 14.89 -4.66
C PRO A 659 -36.55 14.42 -5.52
N ARG A 660 -35.33 14.81 -5.18
CA ARG A 660 -34.11 14.41 -5.90
C ARG A 660 -33.68 12.98 -5.59
N VAL A 661 -34.01 12.44 -4.42
CA VAL A 661 -33.76 11.04 -4.04
C VAL A 661 -35.04 10.19 -4.06
N ASN A 662 -36.18 10.80 -3.75
CA ASN A 662 -37.49 10.18 -3.84
C ASN A 662 -38.31 10.84 -4.97
N PRO A 663 -38.09 10.44 -6.24
CA PRO A 663 -38.77 11.05 -7.40
C PRO A 663 -40.28 10.76 -7.45
N VAL A 664 -40.80 9.97 -6.52
CA VAL A 664 -42.22 9.60 -6.40
C VAL A 664 -42.84 10.10 -5.09
N ALA A 665 -42.12 10.92 -4.33
CA ALA A 665 -42.62 11.55 -3.11
C ALA A 665 -43.83 12.46 -3.38
N GLU A 666 -44.66 12.64 -2.36
CA GLU A 666 -45.74 13.62 -2.42
C GLU A 666 -45.17 15.04 -2.61
N GLY A 667 -45.59 15.72 -3.68
CA GLY A 667 -45.06 17.04 -4.04
C GLY A 667 -43.82 17.03 -4.93
N ALA A 668 -43.27 15.86 -5.28
CA ALA A 668 -42.22 15.76 -6.30
C ALA A 668 -42.72 16.24 -7.69
N PRO A 669 -41.84 16.82 -8.53
CA PRO A 669 -42.20 17.18 -9.90
C PRO A 669 -42.76 15.98 -10.68
N SER A 670 -43.80 16.22 -11.49
CA SER A 670 -44.41 15.14 -12.27
C SER A 670 -43.42 14.53 -13.24
N LEU A 671 -43.25 13.20 -13.19
CA LEU A 671 -42.43 12.43 -14.12
C LEU A 671 -42.87 12.57 -15.59
N ALA A 672 -44.09 13.06 -15.86
CA ALA A 672 -44.54 13.44 -17.20
C ALA A 672 -43.64 14.50 -17.85
N GLY A 673 -42.96 15.32 -17.04
CA GLY A 673 -42.03 16.35 -17.46
C GLY A 673 -40.62 15.86 -17.77
N LEU A 674 -40.33 14.56 -17.76
CA LEU A 674 -38.99 14.03 -18.05
C LEU A 674 -38.58 14.34 -19.50
N GLY A 675 -37.45 15.04 -19.67
CA GLY A 675 -37.00 15.62 -20.95
C GLY A 675 -36.42 14.66 -21.99
N CYS A 676 -36.56 13.35 -21.80
CA CYS A 676 -36.04 12.33 -22.72
C CYS A 676 -37.17 11.49 -23.33
N LYS A 677 -36.85 10.60 -24.28
CA LYS A 677 -37.83 9.74 -24.98
C LYS A 677 -37.75 8.27 -24.59
N ARG A 678 -36.66 7.85 -23.94
CA ARG A 678 -36.39 6.46 -23.58
C ARG A 678 -35.80 6.40 -22.18
N VAL A 679 -36.26 5.47 -21.36
CA VAL A 679 -35.76 5.21 -20.01
C VAL A 679 -35.52 3.72 -19.90
N LEU A 680 -34.30 3.32 -19.58
CA LEU A 680 -33.97 1.97 -19.13
C LEU A 680 -33.70 2.01 -17.64
N VAL A 681 -34.37 1.17 -16.86
CA VAL A 681 -34.11 0.96 -15.43
C VAL A 681 -33.55 -0.44 -15.27
N CYS A 682 -32.33 -0.56 -14.76
CA CYS A 682 -31.76 -1.86 -14.40
C CYS A 682 -31.77 -2.01 -12.87
N VAL A 683 -32.18 -3.17 -12.38
CA VAL A 683 -32.20 -3.53 -10.96
C VAL A 683 -31.56 -4.91 -10.76
N ALA A 684 -31.06 -5.22 -9.57
CA ALA A 684 -30.53 -6.54 -9.25
C ALA A 684 -31.36 -7.20 -8.14
N GLU A 685 -31.55 -8.52 -8.21
CA GLU A 685 -32.48 -9.27 -7.34
C GLU A 685 -32.19 -9.06 -5.84
N HIS A 686 -30.92 -9.00 -5.47
CA HIS A 686 -30.44 -8.85 -4.09
C HIS A 686 -30.02 -7.41 -3.75
N ASP A 687 -30.37 -6.43 -4.57
CA ASP A 687 -30.16 -5.01 -4.28
C ASP A 687 -31.27 -4.48 -3.35
N VAL A 688 -30.89 -3.83 -2.24
CA VAL A 688 -31.84 -3.18 -1.33
C VAL A 688 -32.66 -2.09 -2.04
N LEU A 689 -32.11 -1.45 -3.07
CA LEU A 689 -32.73 -0.39 -3.87
C LEU A 689 -33.64 -0.93 -5.00
N LYS A 690 -33.70 -2.25 -5.20
CA LYS A 690 -34.45 -2.89 -6.30
C LYS A 690 -35.89 -2.39 -6.39
N ASP A 691 -36.63 -2.43 -5.29
CA ASP A 691 -38.05 -2.11 -5.31
C ASP A 691 -38.31 -0.61 -5.48
N ARG A 692 -37.32 0.25 -5.20
CA ARG A 692 -37.37 1.68 -5.58
C ARG A 692 -37.22 1.86 -7.08
N GLY A 693 -36.37 1.08 -7.73
CA GLY A 693 -36.26 1.03 -9.19
C GLY A 693 -37.58 0.60 -9.84
N TRP A 694 -38.22 -0.47 -9.33
CA TRP A 694 -39.55 -0.91 -9.77
C TRP A 694 -40.62 0.15 -9.54
N LEU A 695 -40.66 0.77 -8.35
CA LEU A 695 -41.62 1.81 -8.02
C LEU A 695 -41.46 3.02 -8.96
N TYR A 696 -40.23 3.46 -9.24
CA TYR A 696 -39.96 4.52 -10.19
C TYR A 696 -40.46 4.16 -11.61
N TYR A 697 -40.17 2.95 -12.09
CA TYR A 697 -40.62 2.47 -13.39
C TYR A 697 -42.15 2.47 -13.51
N GLU A 698 -42.86 1.97 -12.49
CA GLU A 698 -44.32 1.97 -12.45
C GLU A 698 -44.90 3.39 -12.41
N ALA A 699 -44.33 4.26 -11.58
CA ALA A 699 -44.76 5.64 -11.45
C ALA A 699 -44.56 6.41 -12.77
N LEU A 700 -43.41 6.26 -13.43
CA LEU A 700 -43.14 6.84 -14.74
C LEU A 700 -44.17 6.37 -15.77
N SER A 701 -44.45 5.06 -15.82
CA SER A 701 -45.43 4.46 -16.73
C SER A 701 -46.86 4.97 -16.52
N ARG A 702 -47.20 5.37 -15.28
CA ARG A 702 -48.52 5.92 -14.92
C ARG A 702 -48.59 7.44 -14.96
N SER A 703 -47.45 8.13 -15.10
CA SER A 703 -47.36 9.59 -15.01
C SER A 703 -47.97 10.34 -16.20
N GLY A 704 -48.15 9.66 -17.34
CA GLY A 704 -48.50 10.29 -18.62
C GLY A 704 -47.29 10.76 -19.44
N TRP A 705 -46.07 10.40 -19.04
CA TRP A 705 -44.87 10.57 -19.86
C TRP A 705 -45.02 9.79 -21.19
N MET A 706 -44.71 10.46 -22.31
CA MET A 706 -44.99 9.96 -23.66
C MET A 706 -43.85 9.13 -24.28
N GLY A 707 -42.84 8.77 -23.50
CA GLY A 707 -41.69 7.99 -23.93
C GLY A 707 -41.86 6.48 -23.77
N VAL A 708 -40.77 5.73 -23.97
CA VAL A 708 -40.70 4.28 -23.75
C VAL A 708 -39.87 4.00 -22.50
N ALA A 709 -40.47 3.31 -21.53
CA ALA A 709 -39.79 2.84 -20.34
C ALA A 709 -39.58 1.31 -20.43
N GLU A 710 -38.37 0.86 -20.13
CA GLU A 710 -37.99 -0.54 -20.03
C GLU A 710 -37.39 -0.78 -18.63
N ILE A 711 -37.65 -1.96 -18.06
CA ILE A 711 -37.04 -2.41 -16.81
C ILE A 711 -36.39 -3.76 -17.02
N PHE A 712 -35.19 -3.94 -16.48
CA PHE A 712 -34.41 -5.16 -16.56
C PHE A 712 -33.94 -5.55 -15.15
N GLU A 713 -34.25 -6.76 -14.71
CA GLU A 713 -33.83 -7.29 -13.41
C GLU A 713 -32.83 -8.44 -13.60
N THR A 714 -31.63 -8.28 -13.04
CA THR A 714 -30.61 -9.33 -13.03
C THR A 714 -30.78 -10.22 -11.81
N GLN A 715 -30.97 -11.53 -12.03
CA GLN A 715 -31.15 -12.53 -10.96
C GLN A 715 -29.81 -12.88 -10.29
N GLY A 716 -29.84 -13.17 -8.99
CA GLY A 716 -28.69 -13.63 -8.20
C GLY A 716 -27.63 -12.57 -7.88
N GLU A 717 -27.78 -11.34 -8.38
CA GLU A 717 -26.75 -10.31 -8.28
C GLU A 717 -27.06 -9.22 -7.23
N HIS A 718 -26.00 -8.58 -6.74
CA HIS A 718 -26.03 -7.52 -5.72
C HIS A 718 -25.82 -6.12 -6.30
N HIS A 719 -26.03 -5.07 -5.48
CA HIS A 719 -25.80 -3.69 -5.87
C HIS A 719 -24.40 -3.47 -6.48
N GLY A 720 -24.33 -2.72 -7.59
CA GLY A 720 -23.09 -2.36 -8.27
C GLY A 720 -22.30 -3.49 -8.95
N PHE A 721 -22.85 -4.71 -9.08
CA PHE A 721 -22.08 -5.88 -9.57
C PHE A 721 -21.41 -5.65 -10.94
N HIS A 722 -22.09 -4.95 -11.84
CA HIS A 722 -21.65 -4.67 -13.21
C HIS A 722 -20.38 -3.80 -13.30
N CYS A 723 -19.99 -3.08 -12.24
CA CYS A 723 -18.76 -2.28 -12.21
C CYS A 723 -17.60 -3.04 -11.56
N TYR A 724 -17.87 -3.70 -10.44
CA TYR A 724 -16.83 -4.34 -9.58
C TYR A 724 -16.60 -5.81 -9.89
N PHE A 725 -17.55 -6.45 -10.59
CA PHE A 725 -17.49 -7.85 -11.00
C PHE A 725 -17.74 -7.99 -12.51
N LEU A 726 -17.23 -7.05 -13.30
CA LEU A 726 -17.15 -7.17 -14.78
C LEU A 726 -16.57 -8.50 -15.27
N GLU A 727 -15.79 -9.16 -14.39
CA GLU A 727 -15.15 -10.44 -14.64
C GLU A 727 -15.97 -11.66 -14.14
N ARG A 728 -17.09 -11.46 -13.40
CA ARG A 728 -18.03 -12.54 -13.03
C ARG A 728 -19.04 -12.85 -14.12
N GLU A 729 -19.55 -11.84 -14.84
CA GLU A 729 -20.38 -12.07 -16.05
C GLU A 729 -19.54 -12.34 -17.31
N LYS A 730 -18.22 -12.26 -17.21
CA LYS A 730 -17.28 -12.89 -18.14
C LYS A 730 -16.48 -14.00 -17.47
N SER A 731 -17.16 -14.93 -16.76
CA SER A 731 -16.85 -16.32 -17.06
C SER A 731 -17.20 -16.50 -18.54
N LYS A 732 -16.15 -16.36 -19.35
CA LYS A 732 -16.23 -15.90 -20.73
C LYS A 732 -17.15 -16.80 -21.54
N GLU A 733 -17.87 -16.22 -22.51
CA GLU A 733 -18.44 -16.99 -23.61
C GLU A 733 -17.37 -17.79 -24.40
N ASP A 734 -16.06 -17.60 -24.12
CA ASP A 734 -14.95 -18.44 -24.60
C ASP A 734 -14.31 -19.38 -23.55
N GLY A 735 -14.72 -19.34 -22.27
CA GLY A 735 -14.21 -20.20 -21.20
C GLY A 735 -12.80 -19.88 -20.67
N THR A 736 -12.17 -18.75 -21.01
CA THR A 736 -10.79 -18.47 -20.55
C THR A 736 -10.72 -17.92 -19.10
N ILE A 737 -9.80 -18.44 -18.28
CA ILE A 737 -9.62 -18.08 -16.86
C ILE A 737 -8.30 -17.31 -16.68
N GLU A 738 -8.32 -16.23 -15.88
CA GLU A 738 -7.12 -15.43 -15.54
C GLU A 738 -6.82 -15.56 -14.05
N ARG A 739 -5.57 -15.86 -13.69
CA ARG A 739 -5.10 -15.98 -12.31
C ARG A 739 -4.21 -14.80 -11.95
N LEU A 740 -4.65 -14.01 -10.97
CA LEU A 740 -3.94 -12.82 -10.49
C LEU A 740 -2.83 -13.14 -9.47
N ALA A 741 -2.74 -14.40 -9.03
CA ALA A 741 -1.74 -14.86 -8.07
C ALA A 741 -1.37 -16.32 -8.32
N GLY A 742 -0.14 -16.69 -7.95
CA GLY A 742 0.35 -18.08 -8.03
C GLY A 742 0.53 -18.60 -9.46
N SER A 743 0.70 -17.72 -10.44
CA SER A 743 1.01 -18.05 -11.84
C SER A 743 2.51 -17.94 -12.16
N GLU A 744 3.30 -17.42 -11.24
CA GLU A 744 4.77 -17.36 -11.35
C GLU A 744 5.36 -18.76 -11.39
N VAL A 745 6.46 -18.91 -12.14
CA VAL A 745 7.20 -20.17 -12.24
C VAL A 745 8.68 -19.91 -12.05
N SER A 746 9.33 -20.79 -11.30
CA SER A 746 10.77 -20.84 -11.12
C SER A 746 11.34 -22.01 -11.91
N ASP A 747 12.51 -21.83 -12.52
CA ASP A 747 13.20 -22.92 -13.22
C ASP A 747 13.70 -23.99 -12.24
N ALA A 748 13.61 -25.26 -12.65
CA ALA A 748 14.26 -26.33 -11.91
C ALA A 748 15.78 -26.31 -12.14
N GLY A 749 16.56 -26.62 -11.11
CA GLY A 749 18.00 -26.56 -11.18
C GLY A 749 18.70 -26.82 -9.86
N LEU A 750 20.01 -26.52 -9.82
CA LEU A 750 20.79 -26.52 -8.59
C LEU A 750 20.53 -25.21 -7.85
N ASP A 751 19.95 -25.30 -6.67
CA ASP A 751 19.93 -24.20 -5.71
C ASP A 751 21.30 -24.15 -5.00
N PRO A 752 22.10 -23.09 -5.22
CA PRO A 752 23.43 -22.99 -4.64
C PRO A 752 23.42 -22.75 -3.13
N GLU A 753 22.33 -22.21 -2.57
CA GLU A 753 22.22 -21.90 -1.15
C GLU A 753 21.94 -23.16 -0.33
N THR A 754 21.00 -23.97 -0.80
CA THR A 754 20.58 -25.19 -0.11
C THR A 754 21.34 -26.44 -0.57
N GLY A 755 22.02 -26.37 -1.73
CA GLY A 755 22.69 -27.50 -2.37
C GLY A 755 21.71 -28.57 -2.85
N VAL A 756 20.44 -28.20 -3.10
CA VAL A 756 19.40 -29.09 -3.59
C VAL A 756 19.33 -29.02 -5.10
N LEU A 757 19.22 -30.18 -5.75
CA LEU A 757 18.92 -30.30 -7.17
C LEU A 757 17.43 -30.53 -7.35
N SER A 758 16.83 -29.77 -8.24
CA SER A 758 15.46 -29.99 -8.70
C SER A 758 15.39 -30.29 -10.20
N LYS A 759 14.36 -31.02 -10.63
CA LYS A 759 14.01 -31.21 -12.04
C LYS A 759 12.51 -31.45 -12.21
N ASP A 760 11.99 -31.05 -13.36
CA ASP A 760 10.61 -31.31 -13.73
C ASP A 760 10.48 -32.64 -14.48
N THR A 761 9.39 -33.35 -14.24
CA THR A 761 9.07 -34.61 -14.92
C THR A 761 7.58 -34.69 -15.23
N VAL A 762 7.25 -35.33 -16.35
CA VAL A 762 5.86 -35.60 -16.73
C VAL A 762 5.47 -36.97 -16.19
N ILE A 763 4.38 -37.01 -15.41
CA ILE A 763 3.85 -38.22 -14.77
C ILE A 763 2.92 -38.94 -15.75
N VAL A 764 1.90 -38.22 -16.24
CA VAL A 764 0.91 -38.74 -17.18
C VAL A 764 0.89 -37.84 -18.41
N PRO A 765 1.54 -38.25 -19.51
CA PRO A 765 1.60 -37.44 -20.73
C PRO A 765 0.23 -37.06 -21.29
N GLU A 766 -0.75 -37.96 -21.21
CA GLU A 766 -2.08 -37.79 -21.78
C GLU A 766 -2.90 -36.67 -21.09
N SER A 767 -2.74 -36.52 -19.78
CA SER A 767 -3.41 -35.48 -18.98
C SER A 767 -2.49 -34.32 -18.59
N SER A 768 -1.24 -34.32 -19.08
CA SER A 768 -0.21 -33.32 -18.79
C SER A 768 0.10 -33.15 -17.28
N ILE A 769 -0.19 -34.17 -16.46
CA ILE A 769 0.14 -34.14 -15.03
C ILE A 769 1.67 -34.19 -14.90
N SER A 770 2.22 -33.26 -14.13
CA SER A 770 3.65 -33.13 -13.92
C SER A 770 4.00 -33.14 -12.43
N ALA A 771 5.29 -33.27 -12.15
CA ALA A 771 5.82 -33.07 -10.82
C ALA A 771 7.22 -32.48 -10.88
N ARG A 772 7.56 -31.73 -9.83
CA ARG A 772 8.93 -31.30 -9.56
C ARG A 772 9.58 -32.22 -8.54
N LEU A 773 10.70 -32.83 -8.94
CA LEU A 773 11.50 -33.69 -8.08
C LEU A 773 12.62 -32.90 -7.44
N TYR A 774 12.91 -33.16 -6.17
CA TYR A 774 14.00 -32.55 -5.41
C TYR A 774 14.87 -33.63 -4.76
N ARG A 775 16.18 -33.40 -4.72
CA ARG A 775 17.12 -34.21 -3.91
C ARG A 775 18.35 -33.40 -3.49
N PRO A 776 19.02 -33.73 -2.38
CA PRO A 776 20.32 -33.19 -2.06
C PRO A 776 21.33 -33.50 -3.17
N ASN A 777 22.11 -32.51 -3.61
CA ASN A 777 23.17 -32.73 -4.59
C ASN A 777 24.26 -33.67 -4.03
N SER A 778 24.48 -33.64 -2.72
CA SER A 778 25.41 -34.52 -1.99
C SER A 778 24.97 -35.99 -1.93
N ALA A 779 23.74 -36.32 -2.31
CA ALA A 779 23.23 -37.68 -2.29
C ALA A 779 24.04 -38.58 -3.24
N LYS A 780 24.49 -39.72 -2.72
CA LYS A 780 25.19 -40.77 -3.50
C LYS A 780 24.21 -41.91 -3.76
N GLY A 781 24.15 -42.42 -4.99
CA GLY A 781 23.19 -43.47 -5.39
C GLY A 781 23.31 -44.81 -4.64
N ASN A 782 24.32 -44.98 -3.78
CA ASN A 782 24.48 -46.14 -2.91
C ASN A 782 23.77 -46.01 -1.55
N ARG A 783 23.27 -44.83 -1.18
CA ARG A 783 22.50 -44.60 0.05
C ARG A 783 21.11 -44.07 -0.29
N LYS A 784 20.10 -44.91 -0.10
CA LYS A 784 18.70 -44.55 -0.31
C LYS A 784 18.18 -43.63 0.80
N LEU A 785 17.38 -42.64 0.43
CA LEU A 785 16.80 -41.60 1.28
C LEU A 785 15.29 -41.79 1.43
N PRO A 786 14.67 -41.30 2.53
CA PRO A 786 13.21 -41.24 2.64
C PRO A 786 12.60 -40.45 1.48
N LEU A 787 11.36 -40.80 1.12
CA LEU A 787 10.59 -40.12 0.10
C LEU A 787 9.43 -39.35 0.74
N VAL A 788 9.29 -38.09 0.37
CA VAL A 788 8.11 -37.28 0.64
C VAL A 788 7.39 -37.00 -0.67
N ILE A 789 6.10 -37.35 -0.74
CA ILE A 789 5.20 -36.92 -1.80
C ILE A 789 4.44 -35.71 -1.26
N TYR A 790 4.71 -34.54 -1.83
CA TYR A 790 4.24 -33.25 -1.37
C TYR A 790 3.14 -32.72 -2.29
N TYR A 791 2.00 -32.34 -1.71
CA TYR A 791 0.90 -31.66 -2.40
C TYR A 791 0.88 -30.20 -1.95
N HIS A 792 0.97 -29.26 -2.89
CA HIS A 792 0.99 -27.83 -2.57
C HIS A 792 -0.38 -27.32 -2.07
N GLY A 793 -0.38 -26.22 -1.33
CA GLY A 793 -1.56 -25.45 -0.95
C GLY A 793 -2.09 -24.55 -2.07
N GLY A 794 -2.76 -23.45 -1.72
CA GLY A 794 -3.36 -22.51 -2.70
C GLY A 794 -4.87 -22.69 -2.92
N GLY A 795 -5.56 -23.31 -1.95
CA GLY A 795 -7.02 -23.44 -1.94
C GLY A 795 -7.62 -24.29 -3.07
N PHE A 796 -6.80 -25.02 -3.83
CA PHE A 796 -7.14 -25.70 -5.10
C PHE A 796 -7.38 -24.78 -6.31
N PHE A 797 -7.04 -23.48 -6.24
CA PHE A 797 -7.28 -22.54 -7.35
C PHE A 797 -6.12 -21.57 -7.62
N ILE A 798 -4.99 -21.67 -6.93
CA ILE A 798 -3.75 -20.93 -7.24
C ILE A 798 -2.51 -21.78 -6.92
N SER A 799 -1.34 -21.30 -7.36
CA SER A 799 -0.01 -21.91 -7.21
C SER A 799 0.16 -23.21 -7.99
N SER A 800 1.41 -23.67 -8.05
CA SER A 800 1.86 -24.86 -8.78
C SER A 800 3.11 -25.46 -8.09
N ALA A 801 3.54 -26.65 -8.51
CA ALA A 801 4.82 -27.21 -8.07
C ALA A 801 6.03 -26.35 -8.50
N ALA A 802 5.85 -25.51 -9.53
CA ALA A 802 6.88 -24.61 -10.05
C ALA A 802 6.86 -23.21 -9.41
N ASP A 803 5.87 -22.88 -8.59
CA ASP A 803 5.75 -21.58 -7.91
C ASP A 803 7.05 -21.25 -7.14
N PRO A 804 7.68 -20.07 -7.35
CA PRO A 804 8.94 -19.71 -6.71
C PRO A 804 8.92 -19.81 -5.18
N LYS A 805 7.78 -19.50 -4.54
CA LYS A 805 7.64 -19.55 -3.08
C LYS A 805 7.67 -21.00 -2.59
N TYR A 806 6.94 -21.88 -3.27
CA TYR A 806 6.99 -23.32 -3.00
C TYR A 806 8.37 -23.89 -3.31
N HIS A 807 8.97 -23.53 -4.45
CA HIS A 807 10.29 -23.99 -4.83
C HIS A 807 11.32 -23.67 -3.74
N ASN A 808 11.33 -22.41 -3.29
CA ASN A 808 12.23 -21.95 -2.24
C ASN A 808 11.98 -22.70 -0.93
N SER A 809 10.74 -22.79 -0.47
CA SER A 809 10.39 -23.47 0.79
C SER A 809 10.76 -24.96 0.77
N LEU A 810 10.47 -25.66 -0.33
CA LEU A 810 10.77 -27.08 -0.48
C LEU A 810 12.27 -27.36 -0.59
N ASN A 811 13.07 -26.47 -1.18
CA ASN A 811 14.53 -26.58 -1.12
C ASN A 811 15.06 -26.58 0.32
N ARG A 812 14.54 -25.70 1.20
CA ARG A 812 14.92 -25.69 2.63
C ARG A 812 14.52 -27.00 3.30
N LEU A 813 13.29 -27.48 3.09
CA LEU A 813 12.82 -28.73 3.68
C LEU A 813 13.66 -29.93 3.22
N VAL A 814 14.00 -30.01 1.93
CA VAL A 814 14.80 -31.10 1.36
C VAL A 814 16.22 -31.08 1.91
N ALA A 815 16.82 -29.90 2.03
CA ALA A 815 18.15 -29.75 2.63
C ALA A 815 18.16 -30.11 4.12
N GLU A 816 17.19 -29.62 4.90
CA GLU A 816 17.09 -29.87 6.34
C GLU A 816 16.80 -31.35 6.65
N ALA A 817 15.87 -31.96 5.90
CA ALA A 817 15.46 -33.35 6.12
C ALA A 817 16.34 -34.38 5.43
N ASN A 818 17.15 -33.98 4.44
CA ASN A 818 17.99 -34.85 3.61
C ASN A 818 17.17 -36.01 2.99
N ILE A 819 16.16 -35.64 2.19
CA ILE A 819 15.16 -36.53 1.59
C ILE A 819 15.11 -36.40 0.06
N VAL A 820 14.43 -37.33 -0.60
CA VAL A 820 13.92 -37.09 -1.96
C VAL A 820 12.48 -36.60 -1.83
N LEU A 821 12.10 -35.56 -2.57
CA LEU A 821 10.75 -35.01 -2.55
C LEU A 821 10.16 -34.96 -3.96
N VAL A 822 8.90 -35.40 -4.08
CA VAL A 822 8.08 -35.30 -5.30
C VAL A 822 6.99 -34.27 -5.02
N SER A 823 7.08 -33.07 -5.60
CA SER A 823 6.05 -32.04 -5.52
C SER A 823 5.10 -32.19 -6.70
N VAL A 824 3.85 -32.54 -6.42
CA VAL A 824 2.85 -32.88 -7.45
C VAL A 824 2.18 -31.62 -7.98
N ASP A 825 2.14 -31.48 -9.30
CA ASP A 825 1.48 -30.37 -10.00
C ASP A 825 0.12 -30.84 -10.52
N TYR A 826 -0.90 -30.73 -9.67
CA TYR A 826 -2.25 -31.19 -9.98
C TYR A 826 -3.10 -30.08 -10.62
N ARG A 827 -4.12 -30.46 -11.40
CA ARG A 827 -5.00 -29.46 -12.01
C ARG A 827 -5.85 -28.76 -10.96
N ILE A 828 -6.07 -27.48 -11.19
CA ILE A 828 -6.75 -26.56 -10.26
C ILE A 828 -8.07 -26.03 -10.83
N ALA A 829 -8.94 -25.59 -9.93
CA ALA A 829 -10.22 -24.95 -10.20
C ALA A 829 -10.02 -23.49 -10.64
N PRO A 830 -10.99 -22.86 -11.31
CA PRO A 830 -12.28 -23.42 -11.75
C PRO A 830 -12.23 -24.25 -13.06
N GLU A 831 -11.10 -24.30 -13.77
CA GLU A 831 -10.89 -25.07 -15.01
C GLU A 831 -11.15 -26.56 -14.78
N ASN A 832 -10.68 -27.06 -13.62
CA ASN A 832 -10.82 -28.44 -13.21
C ASN A 832 -11.28 -28.47 -11.74
N PRO A 833 -12.59 -28.30 -11.47
CA PRO A 833 -13.12 -28.38 -10.11
C PRO A 833 -12.83 -29.73 -9.46
N LEU A 834 -12.95 -29.81 -8.14
CA LEU A 834 -12.81 -31.07 -7.42
C LEU A 834 -13.85 -32.09 -7.96
N PRO A 835 -13.46 -33.37 -8.14
CA PRO A 835 -12.27 -34.03 -7.58
C PRO A 835 -11.01 -34.04 -8.47
N ALA A 836 -10.90 -33.25 -9.53
CA ALA A 836 -9.79 -33.36 -10.49
C ALA A 836 -8.38 -33.34 -9.84
N ALA A 837 -8.15 -32.44 -8.87
CA ALA A 837 -6.91 -32.40 -8.11
C ALA A 837 -6.60 -33.71 -7.37
N TYR A 838 -7.64 -34.39 -6.84
CA TYR A 838 -7.50 -35.70 -6.17
C TYR A 838 -7.28 -36.82 -7.16
N ASP A 839 -7.87 -36.77 -8.35
CA ASP A 839 -7.63 -37.78 -9.38
C ASP A 839 -6.17 -37.68 -9.89
N ASP A 840 -5.71 -36.47 -10.20
CA ASP A 840 -4.34 -36.23 -10.67
C ASP A 840 -3.29 -36.61 -9.62
N SER A 841 -3.56 -36.24 -8.37
CA SER A 841 -2.69 -36.56 -7.25
C SER A 841 -2.66 -38.08 -6.97
N TRP A 842 -3.75 -38.80 -7.26
CA TRP A 842 -3.80 -40.26 -7.14
C TRP A 842 -3.00 -40.94 -8.26
N ASP A 843 -3.08 -40.43 -9.49
CA ASP A 843 -2.25 -40.89 -10.61
C ASP A 843 -0.76 -40.65 -10.34
N ALA A 844 -0.41 -39.50 -9.77
CA ALA A 844 0.95 -39.22 -9.32
C ALA A 844 1.45 -40.23 -8.26
N LEU A 845 0.60 -40.58 -7.29
CA LEU A 845 0.93 -41.60 -6.28
C LEU A 845 1.10 -42.99 -6.91
N GLN A 846 0.26 -43.37 -7.88
CA GLN A 846 0.41 -44.63 -8.62
C GLN A 846 1.72 -44.67 -9.43
N TRP A 847 2.05 -43.57 -10.10
CA TRP A 847 3.29 -43.43 -10.85
C TRP A 847 4.51 -43.55 -9.93
N VAL A 848 4.50 -42.90 -8.76
CA VAL A 848 5.56 -43.07 -7.76
C VAL A 848 5.67 -44.53 -7.31
N ALA A 849 4.55 -45.18 -6.97
CA ALA A 849 4.54 -46.57 -6.50
C ALA A 849 5.05 -47.57 -7.55
N ALA A 850 4.87 -47.30 -8.84
CA ALA A 850 5.38 -48.15 -9.91
C ALA A 850 6.90 -48.31 -9.87
N HIS A 851 7.64 -47.30 -9.36
CA HIS A 851 9.10 -47.33 -9.23
C HIS A 851 9.60 -48.21 -8.06
N ALA A 852 8.71 -48.66 -7.18
CA ALA A 852 9.06 -49.57 -6.09
C ALA A 852 9.32 -51.01 -6.57
N LYS A 853 8.86 -51.37 -7.78
CA LYS A 853 9.08 -52.68 -8.41
C LYS A 853 10.39 -52.67 -9.20
N GLU A 854 11.14 -53.76 -9.17
CA GLU A 854 12.46 -53.86 -9.83
C GLU A 854 12.39 -53.59 -11.34
N ASP A 855 11.34 -54.09 -11.99
CA ASP A 855 11.00 -53.92 -13.41
C ASP A 855 10.04 -52.76 -13.71
N GLY A 856 9.61 -52.03 -12.68
CA GLY A 856 8.68 -50.91 -12.80
C GLY A 856 9.34 -49.54 -12.83
N GLY A 857 8.67 -48.57 -13.47
CA GLY A 857 9.05 -47.16 -13.55
C GLY A 857 10.37 -46.87 -14.29
N SER A 858 10.51 -45.66 -14.83
CA SER A 858 11.70 -45.24 -15.60
C SER A 858 12.44 -44.03 -15.02
N GLU A 859 11.91 -43.39 -13.96
CA GLU A 859 12.52 -42.21 -13.36
C GLU A 859 13.73 -42.59 -12.49
N ALA A 860 14.93 -42.30 -13.01
CA ALA A 860 16.20 -42.64 -12.38
C ALA A 860 16.34 -42.08 -10.95
N TRP A 861 15.85 -40.88 -10.65
CA TRP A 861 16.00 -40.31 -9.30
C TRP A 861 15.24 -41.11 -8.24
N LEU A 862 14.05 -41.59 -8.59
CA LEU A 862 13.28 -42.47 -7.73
C LEU A 862 13.95 -43.84 -7.60
N LYS A 863 14.39 -44.45 -8.72
CA LYS A 863 15.04 -45.76 -8.68
C LYS A 863 16.37 -45.75 -7.95
N ASP A 864 17.18 -44.71 -8.11
CA ASP A 864 18.57 -44.66 -7.66
C ASP A 864 18.72 -44.08 -6.25
N TYR A 865 17.80 -43.23 -5.79
CA TYR A 865 17.97 -42.52 -4.52
C TYR A 865 16.87 -42.77 -3.48
N VAL A 866 15.72 -43.37 -3.82
CA VAL A 866 14.61 -43.54 -2.87
C VAL A 866 14.63 -44.88 -2.14
N ASP A 867 14.31 -44.82 -0.84
CA ASP A 867 13.93 -45.95 -0.01
C ASP A 867 12.40 -46.05 0.07
N PHE A 868 11.80 -46.93 -0.74
CA PHE A 868 10.35 -47.12 -0.76
C PHE A 868 9.78 -47.78 0.51
N GLY A 869 10.63 -48.18 1.47
CA GLY A 869 10.19 -48.56 2.81
C GLY A 869 9.88 -47.36 3.73
N ARG A 870 10.33 -46.16 3.35
CA ARG A 870 10.20 -44.90 4.11
C ARG A 870 9.54 -43.81 3.25
N VAL A 871 8.27 -44.03 2.92
CA VAL A 871 7.44 -43.10 2.15
C VAL A 871 6.50 -42.33 3.06
N LEU A 872 6.41 -41.03 2.86
CA LEU A 872 5.52 -40.13 3.57
C LEU A 872 4.67 -39.31 2.59
N LEU A 873 3.44 -39.02 3.00
CA LEU A 873 2.61 -38.02 2.34
C LEU A 873 2.69 -36.72 3.12
N ALA A 874 2.86 -35.59 2.44
CA ALA A 874 2.87 -34.28 3.07
C ALA A 874 2.13 -33.27 2.21
N GLY A 875 1.67 -32.19 2.83
CA GLY A 875 1.14 -31.05 2.12
C GLY A 875 0.70 -29.98 3.08
N ASP A 876 0.54 -28.78 2.55
CA ASP A 876 0.04 -27.63 3.29
C ASP A 876 -1.35 -27.22 2.80
N SER A 877 -2.16 -26.66 3.69
CA SER A 877 -3.50 -26.16 3.35
C SER A 877 -4.33 -27.22 2.62
N CYS A 878 -4.83 -26.95 1.42
CA CYS A 878 -5.57 -27.90 0.59
C CYS A 878 -4.76 -29.16 0.24
N GLY A 879 -3.43 -29.07 0.09
CA GLY A 879 -2.56 -30.22 -0.12
C GLY A 879 -2.51 -31.17 1.08
N ALA A 880 -2.68 -30.66 2.30
CA ALA A 880 -2.82 -31.50 3.48
C ALA A 880 -4.12 -32.33 3.45
N ASN A 881 -5.19 -31.78 2.87
CA ASN A 881 -6.45 -32.53 2.67
C ASN A 881 -6.23 -33.68 1.69
N VAL A 882 -5.50 -33.47 0.59
CA VAL A 882 -5.15 -34.52 -0.37
C VAL A 882 -4.38 -35.66 0.32
N ALA A 883 -3.34 -35.32 1.09
CA ALA A 883 -2.55 -36.29 1.84
C ALA A 883 -3.41 -37.11 2.82
N HIS A 884 -4.35 -36.46 3.53
CA HIS A 884 -5.30 -37.11 4.42
C HIS A 884 -6.20 -38.12 3.68
N HIS A 885 -6.85 -37.70 2.59
CA HIS A 885 -7.78 -38.55 1.85
C HIS A 885 -7.10 -39.76 1.24
N PHE A 886 -5.87 -39.63 0.77
CA PHE A 886 -5.15 -40.76 0.20
C PHE A 886 -4.70 -41.76 1.23
N ALA A 887 -4.32 -41.32 2.43
CA ALA A 887 -4.03 -42.26 3.49
C ALA A 887 -5.25 -43.08 3.91
N LEU A 888 -6.45 -42.52 3.83
CA LEU A 888 -7.70 -43.27 4.02
C LEU A 888 -7.92 -44.24 2.85
N LYS A 889 -7.84 -43.74 1.61
CA LYS A 889 -8.05 -44.53 0.39
C LYS A 889 -7.06 -45.69 0.25
N LEU A 890 -5.83 -45.53 0.76
CA LEU A 890 -4.77 -46.53 0.63
C LEU A 890 -5.06 -47.81 1.42
N LYS A 891 -5.71 -47.72 2.58
CA LYS A 891 -5.90 -48.87 3.49
C LYS A 891 -6.56 -50.07 2.81
N ASP A 892 -7.52 -49.81 1.94
CA ASP A 892 -8.31 -50.83 1.25
C ASP A 892 -7.99 -50.94 -0.25
N SER A 893 -6.90 -50.30 -0.71
CA SER A 893 -6.51 -50.30 -2.13
C SER A 893 -5.37 -51.28 -2.43
N GLU A 894 -5.33 -51.78 -3.66
CA GLU A 894 -4.17 -52.54 -4.18
C GLU A 894 -2.88 -51.72 -4.16
N LEU A 895 -2.99 -50.39 -4.24
CA LEU A 895 -1.85 -49.48 -4.18
C LEU A 895 -1.22 -49.44 -2.78
N GLY A 896 -2.04 -49.47 -1.72
CA GLY A 896 -1.56 -49.54 -0.33
C GLY A 896 -0.85 -50.85 0.02
N GLN A 897 -1.03 -51.90 -0.80
CA GLN A 897 -0.23 -53.13 -0.70
C GLN A 897 1.13 -53.00 -1.40
N GLN A 898 1.28 -52.04 -2.31
CA GLN A 898 2.50 -51.82 -3.11
C GLN A 898 3.42 -50.74 -2.53
N ILE A 899 2.84 -49.70 -1.92
CA ILE A 899 3.59 -48.61 -1.29
C ILE A 899 3.24 -48.51 0.19
N ASN A 900 4.26 -48.56 1.04
CA ASN A 900 4.09 -48.51 2.48
C ASN A 900 4.24 -47.07 2.99
N ILE A 901 3.12 -46.40 3.20
CA ILE A 901 3.09 -45.04 3.78
C ILE A 901 3.33 -45.12 5.28
N GLN A 902 4.51 -44.70 5.72
CA GLN A 902 4.88 -44.73 7.14
C GLN A 902 4.21 -43.61 7.91
N ALA A 903 4.12 -42.42 7.30
CA ALA A 903 3.66 -41.24 8.00
C ALA A 903 3.00 -40.20 7.09
N ILE A 904 2.22 -39.32 7.71
CA ILE A 904 1.62 -38.14 7.08
C ILE A 904 2.03 -36.89 7.85
N ALA A 905 2.43 -35.84 7.14
CA ALA A 905 2.59 -34.50 7.72
C ALA A 905 1.54 -33.54 7.12
N MET A 906 0.60 -33.11 7.96
CA MET A 906 -0.47 -32.18 7.61
C MET A 906 -0.12 -30.78 8.11
N ILE A 907 0.20 -29.88 7.20
CA ILE A 907 0.65 -28.52 7.52
C ILE A 907 -0.52 -27.55 7.30
N PHE A 908 -0.99 -26.86 8.34
CA PHE A 908 -2.14 -25.94 8.29
C PHE A 908 -3.36 -26.52 7.53
N PRO A 909 -3.87 -27.71 7.91
CA PRO A 909 -4.81 -28.44 7.07
C PRO A 909 -6.10 -27.65 6.81
N TYR A 910 -6.53 -27.64 5.54
CA TYR A 910 -7.69 -26.90 5.08
C TYR A 910 -9.01 -27.63 5.39
N PHE A 911 -9.18 -28.05 6.64
CA PHE A 911 -10.44 -28.63 7.10
C PHE A 911 -11.44 -27.55 7.46
N TRP A 912 -12.71 -27.82 7.20
CA TRP A 912 -13.77 -26.84 7.39
C TRP A 912 -15.12 -27.50 7.74
N GLY A 913 -16.15 -26.68 7.93
CA GLY A 913 -17.51 -27.13 8.22
C GLY A 913 -18.49 -25.96 8.23
N LYS A 914 -19.78 -26.26 8.07
CA LYS A 914 -20.84 -25.23 8.09
C LYS A 914 -20.93 -24.50 9.43
N ASP A 915 -20.89 -25.25 10.53
CA ASP A 915 -21.00 -24.69 11.88
C ASP A 915 -19.64 -24.16 12.35
N PRO A 916 -19.52 -22.85 12.70
CA PRO A 916 -18.24 -22.23 13.02
C PRO A 916 -17.68 -22.71 14.37
N ILE A 917 -16.35 -22.84 14.46
CA ILE A 917 -15.63 -23.15 15.71
C ILE A 917 -14.47 -22.19 15.96
N GLY A 918 -14.14 -21.99 17.24
CA GLY A 918 -12.94 -21.23 17.62
C GLY A 918 -12.92 -19.81 17.00
N VAL A 919 -11.81 -19.46 16.35
CA VAL A 919 -11.62 -18.14 15.71
C VAL A 919 -12.63 -17.86 14.58
N GLU A 920 -13.20 -18.89 13.96
CA GLU A 920 -14.25 -18.73 12.91
C GLU A 920 -15.52 -18.05 13.44
N VAL A 921 -15.78 -18.14 14.76
CA VAL A 921 -16.92 -17.50 15.40
C VAL A 921 -16.69 -15.99 15.48
N THR A 922 -15.46 -15.55 15.71
CA THR A 922 -15.11 -14.14 15.89
C THR A 922 -14.67 -13.45 14.60
N ASP A 923 -14.05 -14.18 13.66
CA ASP A 923 -13.56 -13.66 12.38
C ASP A 923 -14.49 -14.06 11.23
N GLN A 924 -15.66 -13.41 11.19
CA GLN A 924 -16.69 -13.68 10.17
C GLN A 924 -16.24 -13.30 8.75
N ALA A 925 -15.28 -12.39 8.62
CA ALA A 925 -14.73 -11.98 7.32
C ALA A 925 -13.89 -13.10 6.70
N ARG A 926 -12.88 -13.61 7.43
CA ARG A 926 -12.07 -14.74 6.94
C ARG A 926 -12.91 -16.01 6.83
N LYS A 927 -13.91 -16.21 7.70
CA LYS A 927 -14.87 -17.32 7.56
C LYS A 927 -15.61 -17.27 6.23
N SER A 928 -16.22 -16.13 5.90
CA SER A 928 -17.00 -15.96 4.66
C SER A 928 -16.12 -16.12 3.40
N MET A 929 -14.86 -15.67 3.48
CA MET A 929 -13.88 -15.87 2.43
C MET A 929 -13.61 -17.36 2.17
N VAL A 930 -13.37 -18.15 3.23
CA VAL A 930 -13.16 -19.60 3.13
C VAL A 930 -14.40 -20.33 2.61
N ASP A 931 -15.60 -19.97 3.10
CA ASP A 931 -16.86 -20.56 2.62
C ASP A 931 -17.02 -20.38 1.09
N ASN A 932 -16.75 -19.16 0.60
CA ASN A 932 -16.89 -18.84 -0.83
C ASN A 932 -15.83 -19.53 -1.70
N TRP A 933 -14.59 -19.62 -1.22
CA TRP A 933 -13.54 -20.36 -1.92
C TRP A 933 -13.89 -21.84 -2.06
N TRP A 934 -14.46 -22.45 -1.02
CA TRP A 934 -14.87 -23.85 -1.09
C TRP A 934 -15.97 -24.06 -2.13
N LEU A 935 -16.99 -23.19 -2.17
CA LEU A 935 -18.07 -23.27 -3.16
C LEU A 935 -17.58 -23.11 -4.61
N LEU A 936 -16.51 -22.34 -4.81
CA LEU A 936 -15.87 -22.18 -6.12
C LEU A 936 -15.14 -23.45 -6.56
N VAL A 937 -14.36 -24.07 -5.67
CA VAL A 937 -13.51 -25.22 -6.04
C VAL A 937 -14.24 -26.55 -5.99
N CYS A 938 -15.27 -26.66 -5.15
CA CYS A 938 -16.09 -27.84 -4.98
C CYS A 938 -17.58 -27.46 -5.15
N PRO A 939 -18.08 -27.42 -6.40
CA PRO A 939 -19.50 -27.18 -6.68
C PRO A 939 -20.33 -28.42 -6.29
N SER A 940 -20.46 -28.66 -4.98
CA SER A 940 -21.20 -29.77 -4.38
C SER A 940 -22.44 -29.23 -3.66
N GLU A 941 -23.56 -29.95 -3.76
CA GLU A 941 -24.80 -29.62 -3.02
C GLU A 941 -24.61 -29.67 -1.49
N LYS A 942 -23.53 -30.30 -1.01
CA LYS A 942 -23.20 -30.39 0.42
C LYS A 942 -22.51 -29.14 0.96
N GLY A 943 -22.07 -28.23 0.09
CA GLY A 943 -21.38 -26.99 0.48
C GLY A 943 -20.20 -27.24 1.41
N CYS A 944 -20.07 -26.43 2.47
CA CYS A 944 -18.97 -26.48 3.44
C CYS A 944 -18.92 -27.75 4.31
N ASP A 945 -19.94 -28.62 4.24
CA ASP A 945 -19.94 -29.92 4.90
C ASP A 945 -19.70 -31.07 3.90
N ASP A 946 -19.11 -30.78 2.75
CA ASP A 946 -18.67 -31.84 1.85
C ASP A 946 -17.53 -32.66 2.49
N PRO A 947 -17.56 -34.01 2.39
CA PRO A 947 -16.52 -34.88 2.96
C PRO A 947 -15.08 -34.54 2.55
N LEU A 948 -14.85 -33.90 1.40
CA LEU A 948 -13.52 -33.51 0.93
C LEU A 948 -12.87 -32.39 1.76
N ILE A 949 -13.68 -31.59 2.48
CA ILE A 949 -13.20 -30.53 3.37
C ILE A 949 -13.57 -30.77 4.84
N ASN A 950 -14.69 -31.45 5.11
CA ASN A 950 -15.15 -31.75 6.46
C ASN A 950 -14.94 -33.24 6.78
N PRO A 951 -13.89 -33.63 7.53
CA PRO A 951 -13.63 -35.03 7.85
C PRO A 951 -14.60 -35.63 8.89
N PHE A 952 -15.57 -34.85 9.39
CA PHE A 952 -16.47 -35.24 10.47
C PHE A 952 -17.96 -35.11 10.13
N THR A 953 -18.30 -34.97 8.85
CA THR A 953 -19.69 -34.93 8.38
C THR A 953 -20.23 -36.33 8.06
N ASP A 954 -21.54 -36.40 7.81
CA ASP A 954 -22.17 -37.61 7.32
C ASP A 954 -21.65 -37.97 5.92
N GLY A 955 -21.06 -39.16 5.81
CA GLY A 955 -20.43 -39.66 4.59
C GLY A 955 -18.91 -39.47 4.52
N SER A 956 -18.29 -38.86 5.53
CA SER A 956 -16.83 -38.83 5.64
C SER A 956 -16.26 -40.19 6.02
N PRO A 957 -15.13 -40.63 5.43
CA PRO A 957 -14.49 -41.87 5.83
C PRO A 957 -14.02 -41.82 7.29
N ASN A 958 -14.06 -42.97 7.97
CA ASN A 958 -13.63 -43.04 9.36
C ASN A 958 -12.11 -42.80 9.46
N ILE A 959 -11.68 -41.80 10.23
CA ILE A 959 -10.26 -41.47 10.45
C ILE A 959 -9.44 -42.63 11.06
N GLU A 960 -10.08 -43.60 11.71
CA GLU A 960 -9.45 -44.85 12.19
C GLU A 960 -8.95 -45.74 11.04
N SER A 961 -9.36 -45.43 9.81
CA SER A 961 -8.93 -46.11 8.59
C SER A 961 -7.68 -45.51 7.94
N LEU A 962 -6.98 -44.57 8.57
CA LEU A 962 -5.69 -44.08 8.06
C LEU A 962 -4.67 -45.21 7.97
N ALA A 963 -4.12 -45.43 6.77
CA ALA A 963 -3.14 -46.48 6.48
C ALA A 963 -1.73 -46.21 7.06
N CYS A 964 -1.46 -44.99 7.54
CA CYS A 964 -0.15 -44.64 8.10
C CYS A 964 0.00 -45.04 9.57
N LYS A 965 1.25 -45.09 10.06
CA LYS A 965 1.56 -45.39 11.47
C LYS A 965 1.81 -44.13 12.29
N ARG A 966 2.20 -43.04 11.65
CA ARG A 966 2.49 -41.75 12.30
C ARG A 966 1.79 -40.62 11.58
N LEU A 967 1.35 -39.61 12.33
CA LEU A 967 0.71 -38.43 11.77
C LEU A 967 1.17 -37.19 12.53
N LEU A 968 1.61 -36.16 11.83
CA LEU A 968 1.94 -34.85 12.39
C LEU A 968 0.92 -33.82 11.90
N VAL A 969 0.29 -33.10 12.81
CA VAL A 969 -0.53 -31.92 12.49
C VAL A 969 0.21 -30.67 12.93
N ILE A 970 0.43 -29.74 12.00
CA ILE A 970 1.00 -28.42 12.28
C ILE A 970 -0.06 -27.35 12.08
N VAL A 971 -0.21 -26.44 13.05
CA VAL A 971 -1.09 -25.26 12.94
C VAL A 971 -0.34 -23.99 13.35
N ALA A 972 -0.85 -22.82 12.96
CA ALA A 972 -0.28 -21.53 13.33
C ALA A 972 -1.27 -20.76 14.22
N GLU A 973 -0.76 -19.99 15.18
CA GLU A 973 -1.59 -19.35 16.22
C GLU A 973 -2.64 -18.39 15.63
N LYS A 974 -2.33 -17.66 14.55
CA LYS A 974 -3.23 -16.67 13.94
C LYS A 974 -4.03 -17.21 12.75
N ASP A 975 -3.82 -18.46 12.38
CA ASP A 975 -4.47 -19.07 11.22
C ASP A 975 -5.97 -19.32 11.48
N ILE A 976 -6.81 -18.93 10.53
CA ILE A 976 -8.27 -19.16 10.56
C ILE A 976 -8.61 -20.66 10.62
N LEU A 977 -7.72 -21.53 10.13
CA LEU A 977 -7.89 -22.99 10.10
C LEU A 977 -7.32 -23.69 11.34
N ARG A 978 -6.68 -22.94 12.26
CA ARG A 978 -6.00 -23.50 13.44
C ARG A 978 -6.89 -24.42 14.26
N ASP A 979 -8.10 -23.96 14.55
CA ASP A 979 -9.01 -24.68 15.45
C ASP A 979 -9.58 -25.95 14.80
N ARG A 980 -9.69 -25.98 13.46
CA ARG A 980 -10.05 -27.18 12.69
C ARG A 980 -8.92 -28.22 12.69
N GLY A 981 -7.68 -27.78 12.49
CA GLY A 981 -6.50 -28.66 12.60
C GLY A 981 -6.36 -29.25 14.01
N ARG A 982 -6.56 -28.43 15.06
CA ARG A 982 -6.57 -28.90 16.45
C ARG A 982 -7.70 -29.90 16.71
N LEU A 983 -8.92 -29.58 16.30
CA LEU A 983 -10.08 -30.47 16.43
C LEU A 983 -9.82 -31.83 15.77
N TYR A 984 -9.21 -31.82 14.59
CA TYR A 984 -8.85 -33.05 13.89
C TYR A 984 -7.86 -33.91 14.69
N TYR A 985 -6.77 -33.30 15.17
CA TYR A 985 -5.79 -33.99 16.02
C TYR A 985 -6.44 -34.58 17.28
N GLU A 986 -7.26 -33.80 17.98
CA GLU A 986 -7.92 -34.24 19.20
C GLU A 986 -8.88 -35.41 18.97
N LYS A 987 -9.63 -35.39 17.87
CA LYS A 987 -10.52 -36.49 17.49
C LYS A 987 -9.74 -37.74 17.12
N LEU A 988 -8.63 -37.60 16.39
CA LEU A 988 -7.78 -38.73 16.03
C LEU A 988 -7.17 -39.42 17.26
N VAL A 989 -6.63 -38.64 18.21
CA VAL A 989 -6.04 -39.19 19.44
C VAL A 989 -7.08 -39.89 20.33
N LYS A 990 -8.34 -39.46 20.27
CA LYS A 990 -9.46 -40.08 21.01
C LYS A 990 -10.10 -41.26 20.26
N SER A 991 -9.74 -41.50 19.00
CA SER A 991 -10.27 -42.58 18.17
C SER A 991 -9.56 -43.91 18.45
N GLU A 992 -10.05 -45.00 17.86
CA GLU A 992 -9.39 -46.33 17.90
C GLU A 992 -8.25 -46.48 16.88
N TRP A 993 -7.77 -45.38 16.27
CA TRP A 993 -6.63 -45.43 15.35
C TRP A 993 -5.36 -45.93 16.07
N GLN A 994 -4.68 -46.91 15.49
CA GLN A 994 -3.57 -47.63 16.13
C GLN A 994 -2.19 -46.97 15.94
N GLY A 995 -2.14 -45.78 15.34
CA GLY A 995 -0.90 -45.03 15.10
C GLY A 995 -0.55 -44.03 16.20
N THR A 996 0.53 -43.27 16.00
CA THR A 996 0.95 -42.17 16.89
C THR A 996 0.73 -40.82 16.22
N ALA A 997 0.00 -39.92 16.88
CA ALA A 997 -0.19 -38.55 16.41
C ALA A 997 0.72 -37.58 17.18
N GLU A 998 1.30 -36.62 16.47
CA GLU A 998 2.06 -35.49 16.99
C GLU A 998 1.37 -34.18 16.58
N PHE A 999 1.46 -33.16 17.43
CA PHE A 999 0.87 -31.85 17.19
C PHE A 999 1.91 -30.75 17.42
N MET A 1000 1.99 -29.80 16.50
CA MET A 1000 2.87 -28.65 16.58
C MET A 1000 2.08 -27.38 16.32
N GLU A 1001 2.19 -26.41 17.22
CA GLU A 1001 1.56 -25.11 17.05
C GLU A 1001 2.63 -24.02 17.02
N ILE A 1002 2.67 -23.26 15.93
CA ILE A 1002 3.64 -22.19 15.72
C ILE A 1002 3.05 -20.87 16.20
N GLN A 1003 3.72 -20.21 17.15
CA GLN A 1003 3.26 -18.97 17.77
C GLN A 1003 3.58 -17.74 16.92
N GLY A 1004 2.66 -16.77 16.91
CA GLY A 1004 2.82 -15.47 16.27
C GLY A 1004 2.67 -15.43 14.75
N GLU A 1005 2.56 -16.59 14.10
CA GLU A 1005 2.47 -16.72 12.64
C GLU A 1005 1.03 -16.91 12.16
N ASP A 1006 0.79 -16.58 10.88
CA ASP A 1006 -0.48 -16.75 10.17
C ASP A 1006 -0.37 -17.91 9.14
N HIS A 1007 -1.46 -18.17 8.40
CA HIS A 1007 -1.58 -19.29 7.45
C HIS A 1007 -0.40 -19.37 6.47
N VAL A 1008 0.17 -20.58 6.32
CA VAL A 1008 1.25 -20.92 5.36
C VAL A 1008 2.47 -19.99 5.36
N PHE A 1009 2.78 -19.32 6.48
CA PHE A 1009 3.90 -18.37 6.58
C PHE A 1009 5.25 -18.92 6.09
N HIS A 1010 5.51 -20.23 6.27
CA HIS A 1010 6.72 -20.93 5.82
C HIS A 1010 6.89 -21.00 4.29
N ILE A 1011 5.82 -20.81 3.51
CA ILE A 1011 5.88 -20.68 2.05
C ILE A 1011 6.28 -19.24 1.68
N HIS A 1012 5.72 -18.24 2.37
CA HIS A 1012 5.98 -16.82 2.10
C HIS A 1012 7.36 -16.34 2.58
N ASN A 1013 7.81 -16.83 3.73
CA ASN A 1013 9.09 -16.47 4.32
C ASN A 1013 9.78 -17.70 4.92
N PRO A 1014 10.37 -18.58 4.08
CA PRO A 1014 10.99 -19.82 4.53
C PRO A 1014 12.24 -19.60 5.40
N ASP A 1015 12.82 -18.39 5.37
CA ASP A 1015 14.05 -18.07 6.08
C ASP A 1015 13.82 -17.46 7.48
N CYS A 1016 12.56 -17.25 7.87
CA CYS A 1016 12.22 -16.85 9.23
C CYS A 1016 12.49 -17.97 10.24
N GLU A 1017 12.73 -17.61 11.51
CA GLU A 1017 13.08 -18.58 12.55
C GLU A 1017 11.98 -19.58 12.87
N ASN A 1018 10.72 -19.13 12.80
CA ASN A 1018 9.58 -20.00 12.99
C ASN A 1018 9.50 -21.03 11.84
N ALA A 1019 9.86 -20.67 10.61
CA ALA A 1019 9.86 -21.57 9.47
C ALA A 1019 11.00 -22.58 9.59
N LYS A 1020 12.21 -22.14 9.94
CA LYS A 1020 13.34 -23.03 10.25
C LYS A 1020 13.04 -23.99 11.40
N THR A 1021 12.35 -23.52 12.44
CA THR A 1021 11.92 -24.37 13.56
C THR A 1021 10.90 -25.41 13.09
N MET A 1022 9.94 -25.01 12.26
CA MET A 1022 8.98 -25.92 11.64
C MET A 1022 9.67 -26.95 10.75
N PHE A 1023 10.63 -26.54 9.90
CA PHE A 1023 11.41 -27.45 9.05
C PHE A 1023 12.23 -28.44 9.86
N LYS A 1024 12.85 -28.02 10.96
CA LYS A 1024 13.53 -28.93 11.91
C LYS A 1024 12.58 -29.94 12.52
N GLY A 1025 11.38 -29.49 12.89
CA GLY A 1025 10.29 -30.34 13.39
C GLY A 1025 9.88 -31.39 12.36
N LEU A 1026 9.59 -30.96 11.13
CA LEU A 1026 9.28 -31.82 10.00
C LEU A 1026 10.42 -32.78 9.68
N ALA A 1027 11.65 -32.30 9.57
CA ALA A 1027 12.83 -33.12 9.31
C ALA A 1027 13.04 -34.19 10.38
N SER A 1028 12.84 -33.85 11.65
CA SER A 1028 12.88 -34.81 12.76
C SER A 1028 11.78 -35.86 12.64
N PHE A 1029 10.55 -35.44 12.35
CA PHE A 1029 9.43 -36.35 12.13
C PHE A 1029 9.67 -37.32 10.96
N ILE A 1030 10.11 -36.78 9.82
CA ILE A 1030 10.40 -37.53 8.59
C ILE A 1030 11.54 -38.54 8.81
N ASN A 1031 12.63 -38.14 9.48
CA ASN A 1031 13.79 -39.03 9.64
C ASN A 1031 13.62 -40.12 10.71
N GLN A 1032 12.57 -40.04 11.53
CA GLN A 1032 12.23 -41.05 12.52
C GLN A 1032 11.39 -42.21 11.97
N THR A 1033 11.01 -42.19 10.68
CA THR A 1033 10.20 -43.25 10.02
C THR A 1033 10.99 -44.44 9.54
#